data_AF-A0A7X0JS39-F1
#
_entry.id   AF-A0A7X0JS39-F1
#
_cell.length_a   1.000
_cell.length_b   1.000
_cell.length_c   1.000
_cell.angle_alpha   90.00
_cell.angle_beta   90.00
_cell.angle_gamma   90.00
#
_symmetry.space_group_name_H-M   'P 1'
#
loop_
_entity.id
_entity.type
_entity.pdbx_description
1 polymer ?
#
loop_
_entity_poly.entity_id
_entity_poly.type
_entity_poly.pdbx_seq_one_letter_code
_entity_poly.pdbx_strand_id
1 'polypeptide(L)'
;MSQPKSLWFEKLTVLPLVFAVHSASAESITPIADGYTRGGQYANEDYSHQNTLIVKNSHNIDYDRKSYLSFDVSGQDIENAEQVILQLYAQKVHKNLTIKVSPGLSNWYGDLSWNTAPLANEDAGSVSINLNPEQSNNWIDIDLTQLLKGLNTDQLSLIIEDPNNGRGNGVNFHSIENTHAPQLVVTASQQIPAPNTVRVDYLDGQVVLDWQAPTLSDPQIRTTNITGYHILRRQDGDDQFSLLASSTIPEDTYYVDRSALPGERYHYQVSASAINTENHIDVSSEPSNEVTLQPYTENGQPIANLVTDANRDGHVNPDDNFGEGTWSSGSGATFGPNLNDDDGDGVADGRDDLPNGDDDLSDMAKVVLKQISNLQSGDKPQLEITYDVDAIPANNHRFQGDPSAQEPRFFYRYEQQNRWISLGEVMQRSGNTLSVAFPVDIIKNQDNTIYVDSLFGRHPGFNGHVKMVFKVIRGSQVISQDEVALRGAPILFSHVLQTPGALYISDPDAYDGVVDLYNTIDENLDPGINLMRTPAPSIWAQDAGQFGYSQKPTPKGLKTTAIDSRLPSGSNYWFGKLNAERGYLDFTDASSKKINSGGNLEVIPPYSHNGKDYPFGRLVIGGSISPDLPVQTNSGVDKSRDFHSDITDFFSSQEVQGDPIVLPSAWLTVGHIDEIFKILPNLNAGPNDRKWVIAIASPEKALEIDDRYTENNMAIQTHVINQIKETLKQEVGLTDDDFVDVPMLYTSTGSSYHANVVNMQAVGSDLYVPDPEARLINGIDPFKEAARAALAPLGYNIHFAPIGQIYFRGNGGGGIHCGTNMEFEGVTDRPWWIVED
;
A
#
# COMPACT_ATOMS: atom_id res chain seq x y z
N MET A 1 -32.72 -26.58 -43.80
CA MET A 1 -32.07 -26.64 -42.47
C MET A 1 -30.77 -27.39 -42.68
N SER A 2 -29.56 -26.92 -42.40
CA SER A 2 -29.02 -25.81 -41.63
C SER A 2 -27.65 -25.43 -42.25
N GLN A 3 -27.26 -24.14 -42.21
CA GLN A 3 -25.95 -23.69 -42.69
C GLN A 3 -24.94 -23.54 -41.53
N PRO A 4 -23.63 -23.67 -41.83
CA PRO A 4 -22.55 -23.03 -41.09
C PRO A 4 -21.83 -21.98 -41.97
N LYS A 5 -21.44 -20.83 -41.40
CA LYS A 5 -20.50 -19.82 -41.98
C LYS A 5 -19.82 -19.08 -40.81
N SER A 6 -18.54 -19.35 -40.52
CA SER A 6 -17.30 -18.75 -41.07
C SER A 6 -16.94 -17.38 -40.49
N LEU A 7 -15.80 -17.35 -39.79
CA LEU A 7 -14.95 -16.20 -39.40
C LEU A 7 -14.68 -15.23 -40.57
N TRP A 8 -14.41 -13.95 -40.28
CA TRP A 8 -13.24 -13.14 -40.71
C TRP A 8 -13.40 -11.68 -40.25
N PHE A 9 -12.34 -11.14 -39.61
CA PHE A 9 -12.10 -9.75 -39.25
C PHE A 9 -11.94 -8.85 -40.50
N GLU A 10 -12.47 -7.61 -40.49
CA GLU A 10 -11.85 -6.48 -41.20
C GLU A 10 -12.16 -5.10 -40.57
N LYS A 11 -11.06 -4.40 -40.27
CA LYS A 11 -10.76 -2.96 -40.45
C LYS A 11 -11.32 -1.89 -39.50
N LEU A 12 -10.39 -1.49 -38.62
CA LEU A 12 -10.12 -0.14 -38.12
C LEU A 12 -10.47 0.98 -39.12
N THR A 13 -11.20 1.98 -38.63
CA THR A 13 -11.15 3.36 -39.16
C THR A 13 -10.69 4.27 -38.01
N VAL A 14 -9.52 4.87 -38.15
CA VAL A 14 -8.96 5.87 -37.23
C VAL A 14 -9.65 7.21 -37.51
N LEU A 15 -10.31 7.79 -36.50
CA LEU A 15 -10.66 9.21 -36.46
C LEU A 15 -9.76 9.87 -35.40
N PRO A 16 -9.09 11.00 -35.70
CA PRO A 16 -8.33 11.72 -34.71
C PRO A 16 -9.31 12.54 -33.86
N LEU A 17 -9.53 12.14 -32.61
CA LEU A 17 -10.14 13.06 -31.64
C LEU A 17 -9.01 13.85 -30.97
N VAL A 18 -9.08 15.15 -31.18
CA VAL A 18 -8.27 16.18 -30.52
C VAL A 18 -8.41 16.02 -29.01
N PHE A 19 -7.28 15.84 -28.31
CA PHE A 19 -7.24 15.99 -26.86
C PHE A 19 -7.42 17.48 -26.53
N ALA A 20 -8.62 17.85 -26.08
CA ALA A 20 -8.81 19.06 -25.31
C ALA A 20 -8.62 18.68 -23.83
N VAL A 21 -7.48 19.07 -23.26
CA VAL A 21 -7.28 19.04 -21.81
C VAL A 21 -8.22 20.07 -21.20
N HIS A 22 -9.22 19.64 -20.44
CA HIS A 22 -9.98 20.51 -19.55
C HIS A 22 -9.88 19.93 -18.15
N SER A 23 -9.12 20.63 -17.30
CA SER A 23 -9.21 20.60 -15.84
C SER A 23 -10.62 21.03 -15.40
N ALA A 24 -10.97 20.82 -14.12
CA ALA A 24 -12.20 21.34 -13.51
C ALA A 24 -12.56 22.73 -14.07
N SER A 25 -13.72 22.84 -14.72
CA SER A 25 -14.02 24.02 -15.54
C SER A 25 -14.47 25.17 -14.66
N ALA A 26 -13.53 25.98 -14.19
CA ALA A 26 -13.83 27.32 -13.70
C ALA A 26 -14.26 28.19 -14.88
N GLU A 27 -15.47 28.74 -14.84
CA GLU A 27 -15.97 29.67 -15.85
C GLU A 27 -15.77 31.11 -15.38
N SER A 28 -15.17 31.94 -16.22
CA SER A 28 -14.98 33.36 -15.94
C SER A 28 -16.07 34.19 -16.63
N ILE A 29 -16.83 34.94 -15.83
CA ILE A 29 -17.94 35.78 -16.26
C ILE A 29 -17.51 37.24 -16.16
N THR A 30 -17.52 37.92 -17.30
CA THR A 30 -17.25 39.37 -17.35
C THR A 30 -18.51 40.14 -16.96
N PRO A 31 -18.42 41.25 -16.20
CA PRO A 31 -19.56 42.10 -15.92
C PRO A 31 -20.25 42.55 -17.21
N ILE A 32 -21.57 42.60 -17.21
CA ILE A 32 -22.37 43.20 -18.28
C ILE A 32 -22.46 44.73 -18.16
N ALA A 33 -22.16 45.28 -16.97
CA ALA A 33 -22.05 46.71 -16.72
C ALA A 33 -21.18 46.98 -15.48
N ASP A 34 -20.45 48.10 -15.47
CA ASP A 34 -19.75 48.61 -14.31
C ASP A 34 -19.71 50.15 -14.26
N GLY A 35 -19.39 50.70 -13.09
CA GLY A 35 -19.30 52.13 -12.88
C GLY A 35 -19.06 52.47 -11.42
N TYR A 36 -18.79 53.74 -11.12
CA TYR A 36 -18.79 54.25 -9.75
C TYR A 36 -19.78 55.39 -9.57
N THR A 37 -20.22 55.65 -8.35
CA THR A 37 -21.04 56.82 -8.03
C THR A 37 -20.24 57.83 -7.24
N ARG A 38 -20.72 59.08 -7.20
CA ARG A 38 -20.11 60.13 -6.38
C ARG A 38 -21.14 60.91 -5.60
N GLY A 39 -20.91 61.05 -4.29
CA GLY A 39 -21.87 61.68 -3.39
C GLY A 39 -21.93 63.21 -3.50
N GLY A 40 -22.87 63.79 -2.75
CA GLY A 40 -22.98 65.23 -2.54
C GLY A 40 -23.45 65.99 -3.79
N GLN A 41 -22.75 67.06 -4.15
CA GLN A 41 -23.11 67.90 -5.31
C GLN A 41 -23.05 67.15 -6.65
N TYR A 42 -22.37 66.00 -6.69
CA TYR A 42 -22.21 65.16 -7.87
C TYR A 42 -23.22 64.00 -7.93
N ALA A 43 -24.21 63.97 -7.02
CA ALA A 43 -25.07 62.80 -6.81
C ALA A 43 -25.96 62.39 -8.01
N ASN A 44 -26.09 63.26 -9.01
CA ASN A 44 -26.84 62.99 -10.24
C ASN A 44 -25.92 62.82 -11.47
N GLU A 45 -24.60 62.89 -11.30
CA GLU A 45 -23.66 62.64 -12.40
C GLU A 45 -23.50 61.14 -12.61
N ASP A 46 -23.44 60.75 -13.88
CA ASP A 46 -23.17 59.39 -14.31
C ASP A 46 -21.65 59.19 -14.50
N TYR A 47 -21.11 58.15 -13.88
CA TYR A 47 -19.73 57.72 -14.07
C TYR A 47 -19.62 56.26 -14.50
N SER A 48 -20.67 55.72 -15.14
CA SER A 48 -20.54 54.57 -16.03
C SER A 48 -19.55 54.91 -17.16
N HIS A 49 -18.87 53.91 -17.71
CA HIS A 49 -17.90 54.04 -18.82
C HIS A 49 -16.56 54.75 -18.54
N GLN A 50 -16.16 54.83 -17.27
CA GLN A 50 -14.83 55.32 -16.90
C GLN A 50 -13.83 54.17 -16.90
N ASN A 51 -12.60 54.37 -17.38
CA ASN A 51 -11.51 53.36 -17.36
C ASN A 51 -11.08 52.89 -15.95
N THR A 52 -11.74 53.37 -14.90
CA THR A 52 -11.35 53.14 -13.51
C THR A 52 -12.58 53.17 -12.62
N LEU A 53 -12.72 52.13 -11.80
CA LEU A 53 -13.65 52.05 -10.70
C LEU A 53 -12.99 52.60 -9.44
N ILE A 54 -13.68 53.49 -8.72
CA ILE A 54 -13.10 54.16 -7.55
C ILE A 54 -13.93 53.85 -6.31
N VAL A 55 -13.25 53.39 -5.26
CA VAL A 55 -13.83 53.16 -3.94
C VAL A 55 -13.17 54.10 -2.95
N LYS A 56 -13.99 54.92 -2.27
CA LYS A 56 -13.51 55.96 -1.34
C LYS A 56 -14.61 56.40 -0.39
N ASN A 57 -14.29 56.53 0.90
CA ASN A 57 -15.17 57.13 1.89
C ASN A 57 -14.46 58.28 2.62
N SER A 58 -15.12 59.42 2.73
CA SER A 58 -14.57 60.67 3.22
C SER A 58 -15.51 61.40 4.19
N HIS A 59 -14.95 62.37 4.92
CA HIS A 59 -15.74 63.20 5.84
C HIS A 59 -16.60 64.22 5.09
N ASN A 60 -16.32 64.42 3.80
CA ASN A 60 -17.13 65.23 2.90
C ASN A 60 -17.65 64.32 1.80
N ILE A 61 -18.98 64.16 1.77
CA ILE A 61 -19.73 63.32 0.85
C ILE A 61 -19.45 63.61 -0.63
N ASP A 62 -19.00 64.83 -0.97
CA ASP A 62 -18.55 65.19 -2.34
C ASP A 62 -17.34 64.37 -2.82
N TYR A 63 -16.66 63.65 -1.93
CA TYR A 63 -15.52 62.79 -2.25
C TYR A 63 -15.81 61.30 -2.11
N ASP A 64 -16.99 60.93 -1.64
CA ASP A 64 -17.38 59.54 -1.45
C ASP A 64 -17.65 58.91 -2.81
N ARG A 65 -17.12 57.70 -3.02
CA ARG A 65 -17.25 56.93 -4.23
C ARG A 65 -17.45 55.46 -3.90
N LYS A 66 -18.46 54.86 -4.53
CA LYS A 66 -18.76 53.43 -4.45
C LYS A 66 -18.75 52.86 -5.85
N SER A 67 -18.18 51.68 -6.03
CA SER A 67 -18.14 51.01 -7.33
C SER A 67 -19.20 49.92 -7.40
N TYR A 68 -19.70 49.66 -8.60
CA TYR A 68 -20.80 48.75 -8.88
C TYR A 68 -20.44 47.88 -10.06
N LEU A 69 -20.78 46.60 -9.97
CA LEU A 69 -20.64 45.61 -11.03
C LEU A 69 -21.98 44.91 -11.21
N SER A 70 -22.37 44.61 -12.45
CA SER A 70 -23.52 43.75 -12.75
C SER A 70 -23.04 42.59 -13.62
N PHE A 71 -23.49 41.37 -13.32
CA PHE A 71 -23.17 40.14 -14.06
C PHE A 71 -24.46 39.47 -14.53
N ASP A 72 -24.44 38.91 -15.73
CA ASP A 72 -25.41 37.91 -16.17
C ASP A 72 -24.92 36.54 -15.70
N VAL A 73 -25.70 35.88 -14.85
CA VAL A 73 -25.37 34.58 -14.25
C VAL A 73 -26.44 33.52 -14.55
N SER A 74 -27.34 33.76 -15.52
CA SER A 74 -28.47 32.88 -15.83
C SER A 74 -28.08 31.48 -16.29
N GLY A 75 -26.82 31.27 -16.67
CA GLY A 75 -26.26 29.98 -17.08
C GLY A 75 -25.52 29.24 -15.96
N GLN A 76 -25.48 29.79 -14.74
CA GLN A 76 -24.62 29.32 -13.66
C GLN A 76 -25.44 28.83 -12.47
N ASP A 77 -25.03 27.71 -11.89
CA ASP A 77 -25.56 27.23 -10.61
C ASP A 77 -24.78 27.87 -9.46
N ILE A 78 -25.01 29.16 -9.21
CA ILE A 78 -24.35 29.92 -8.14
C ILE A 78 -24.72 29.36 -6.76
N GLU A 79 -25.93 28.83 -6.60
CA GLU A 79 -26.42 28.27 -5.34
C GLU A 79 -25.57 27.06 -4.92
N ASN A 80 -25.24 26.19 -5.87
CA ASN A 80 -24.48 24.96 -5.62
C ASN A 80 -23.03 25.03 -6.11
N ALA A 81 -22.50 26.22 -6.43
CA ALA A 81 -21.11 26.37 -6.84
C ALA A 81 -20.16 25.98 -5.69
N GLU A 82 -19.07 25.27 -6.02
CA GLU A 82 -17.99 24.96 -5.08
C GLU A 82 -17.30 26.25 -4.63
N GLN A 83 -17.04 27.16 -5.58
CA GLN A 83 -16.39 28.43 -5.32
C GLN A 83 -16.90 29.53 -6.24
N VAL A 84 -17.05 30.74 -5.69
CA VAL A 84 -17.37 31.96 -6.45
C VAL A 84 -16.41 33.08 -6.05
N ILE A 85 -15.45 33.41 -6.92
CA ILE A 85 -14.43 34.43 -6.67
C ILE A 85 -14.68 35.66 -7.54
N LEU A 86 -14.79 36.84 -6.92
CA LEU A 86 -14.69 38.12 -7.63
C LEU A 86 -13.22 38.53 -7.72
N GLN A 87 -12.71 38.69 -8.93
CA GLN A 87 -11.35 39.16 -9.19
C GLN A 87 -11.37 40.62 -9.65
N LEU A 88 -10.63 41.48 -8.95
CA LEU A 88 -10.50 42.91 -9.25
C LEU A 88 -9.03 43.29 -9.43
N TYR A 89 -8.69 43.97 -10.51
CA TYR A 89 -7.32 44.44 -10.69
C TYR A 89 -7.12 45.81 -10.04
N ALA A 90 -6.36 45.86 -8.94
CA ALA A 90 -6.11 47.07 -8.16
C ALA A 90 -5.05 47.95 -8.85
N GLN A 91 -5.47 48.88 -9.72
CA GLN A 91 -4.58 49.86 -10.34
C GLN A 91 -3.77 50.65 -9.31
N LYS A 92 -4.42 51.13 -8.25
CA LYS A 92 -3.75 51.89 -7.19
C LYS A 92 -4.45 51.78 -5.86
N VAL A 93 -3.73 51.29 -4.85
CA VAL A 93 -4.14 51.40 -3.45
C VAL A 93 -3.39 52.59 -2.83
N HIS A 94 -4.13 53.61 -2.38
CA HIS A 94 -3.52 54.86 -1.91
C HIS A 94 -2.91 54.76 -0.50
N LYS A 95 -3.60 54.04 0.40
CA LYS A 95 -3.27 53.78 1.80
C LYS A 95 -3.92 52.48 2.23
N ASN A 96 -3.57 51.99 3.42
CA ASN A 96 -4.30 50.88 4.02
C ASN A 96 -5.79 51.26 4.16
N LEU A 97 -6.67 50.46 3.58
CA LEU A 97 -8.12 50.62 3.71
C LEU A 97 -8.79 49.25 3.76
N THR A 98 -10.02 49.22 4.23
CA THR A 98 -10.89 48.05 4.10
C THR A 98 -11.85 48.34 2.95
N ILE A 99 -12.15 47.34 2.12
CA ILE A 99 -13.32 47.41 1.23
C ILE A 99 -14.33 46.35 1.64
N LYS A 100 -15.61 46.68 1.49
CA LYS A 100 -16.78 45.82 1.73
C LYS A 100 -17.43 45.56 0.38
N VAL A 101 -17.69 44.29 0.07
CA VAL A 101 -18.44 43.83 -1.11
C VAL A 101 -19.78 43.27 -0.64
N SER A 102 -20.88 43.78 -1.19
CA SER A 102 -22.25 43.36 -0.84
C SER A 102 -23.11 43.17 -2.10
N PRO A 103 -24.07 42.23 -2.12
CA PRO A 103 -25.05 42.16 -3.20
C PRO A 103 -25.98 43.38 -3.18
N GLY A 104 -26.46 43.82 -4.34
CA GLY A 104 -27.46 44.87 -4.44
C GLY A 104 -28.89 44.36 -4.19
N LEU A 105 -29.77 45.20 -3.66
CA LEU A 105 -31.21 44.91 -3.53
C LEU A 105 -31.94 44.83 -4.89
N SER A 106 -31.36 45.40 -5.93
CA SER A 106 -31.91 45.43 -7.27
C SER A 106 -30.81 45.37 -8.31
N ASN A 107 -31.11 44.75 -9.44
CA ASN A 107 -30.22 44.76 -10.59
C ASN A 107 -30.26 46.09 -11.34
N TRP A 108 -29.18 46.39 -12.07
CA TRP A 108 -29.04 47.63 -12.83
C TRP A 108 -28.31 47.39 -14.15
N TYR A 109 -28.57 48.26 -15.13
CA TYR A 109 -27.90 48.27 -16.43
C TYR A 109 -27.99 49.68 -17.02
N GLY A 110 -26.86 50.26 -17.45
CA GLY A 110 -26.80 51.61 -18.05
C GLY A 110 -26.31 52.72 -17.10
N ASP A 111 -26.88 53.92 -17.21
CA ASP A 111 -26.44 55.11 -16.47
C ASP A 111 -26.55 54.93 -14.94
N LEU A 112 -25.49 55.27 -14.22
CA LEU A 112 -25.36 55.04 -12.79
C LEU A 112 -24.98 56.34 -12.04
N SER A 113 -25.90 56.86 -11.23
CA SER A 113 -25.67 58.01 -10.34
C SER A 113 -25.84 57.63 -8.88
N TRP A 114 -25.32 58.43 -7.96
CA TRP A 114 -25.46 58.18 -6.52
C TRP A 114 -26.92 58.03 -6.08
N ASN A 115 -27.83 58.81 -6.67
CA ASN A 115 -29.25 58.79 -6.31
C ASN A 115 -30.04 57.66 -7.00
N THR A 116 -29.49 57.03 -8.04
CA THR A 116 -30.15 55.95 -8.79
C THR A 116 -29.52 54.58 -8.61
N ALA A 117 -28.33 54.52 -8.00
CA ALA A 117 -27.61 53.27 -7.81
C ALA A 117 -28.32 52.32 -6.82
N PRO A 118 -28.20 50.99 -7.01
CA PRO A 118 -28.74 50.02 -6.06
C PRO A 118 -28.23 50.23 -4.64
N LEU A 119 -29.10 49.97 -3.67
CA LEU A 119 -28.73 49.88 -2.26
C LEU A 119 -28.19 48.48 -1.95
N ALA A 120 -27.29 48.36 -0.96
CA ALA A 120 -26.78 47.08 -0.50
C ALA A 120 -27.90 46.25 0.16
N ASN A 121 -27.92 44.96 -0.12
CA ASN A 121 -28.78 43.99 0.54
C ASN A 121 -28.13 43.57 1.86
N GLU A 122 -28.42 44.30 2.93
CA GLU A 122 -27.84 44.03 4.26
C GLU A 122 -28.27 42.65 4.82
N ASP A 123 -29.41 42.10 4.39
CA ASP A 123 -29.88 40.77 4.81
C ASP A 123 -29.05 39.64 4.19
N ALA A 124 -28.47 39.86 3.00
CA ALA A 124 -27.55 38.91 2.36
C ALA A 124 -26.14 38.95 2.98
N GLY A 125 -25.82 39.97 3.77
CA GLY A 125 -24.50 40.16 4.38
C GLY A 125 -23.48 40.78 3.41
N SER A 126 -22.19 40.65 3.76
CA SER A 126 -21.08 41.24 2.98
C SER A 126 -19.74 40.58 3.29
N VAL A 127 -18.79 40.68 2.36
CA VAL A 127 -17.40 40.27 2.56
C VAL A 127 -16.51 41.51 2.68
N SER A 128 -15.65 41.56 3.69
CA SER A 128 -14.70 42.67 3.89
C SER A 128 -13.26 42.19 3.76
N ILE A 129 -12.44 42.93 3.00
CA ILE A 129 -11.02 42.66 2.84
C ILE A 129 -10.19 43.89 3.16
N ASN A 130 -9.00 43.69 3.72
CA ASN A 130 -8.05 44.76 3.97
C ASN A 130 -7.05 44.85 2.83
N LEU A 131 -6.91 46.04 2.26
CA LEU A 131 -5.98 46.37 1.21
C LEU A 131 -4.86 47.27 1.73
N ASN A 132 -3.66 47.11 1.18
CA ASN A 132 -2.50 47.94 1.46
C ASN A 132 -1.81 48.40 0.15
N PRO A 133 -0.96 49.44 0.19
CA PRO A 133 -0.31 50.00 -1.01
C PRO A 133 0.52 49.02 -1.85
N GLU A 134 1.04 47.93 -1.28
CA GLU A 134 1.86 46.93 -1.99
C GLU A 134 1.03 46.11 -3.00
N GLN A 135 -0.29 46.06 -2.81
CA GLN A 135 -1.21 45.38 -3.72
C GLN A 135 -1.58 46.23 -4.95
N SER A 136 -0.93 47.38 -5.17
CA SER A 136 -1.10 48.16 -6.40
C SER A 136 -0.52 47.42 -7.61
N ASN A 137 -1.21 47.49 -8.76
CA ASN A 137 -0.93 46.75 -9.99
C ASN A 137 -1.00 45.22 -9.81
N ASN A 138 -1.94 44.73 -9.01
CA ASN A 138 -2.13 43.30 -8.78
C ASN A 138 -3.62 42.91 -8.76
N TRP A 139 -3.90 41.64 -9.03
CA TRP A 139 -5.23 41.06 -8.84
C TRP A 139 -5.56 40.91 -7.37
N ILE A 140 -6.83 41.16 -7.04
CA ILE A 140 -7.42 40.98 -5.73
C ILE A 140 -8.54 39.98 -5.88
N ASP A 141 -8.38 38.83 -5.25
CA ASP A 141 -9.39 37.77 -5.24
C ASP A 141 -10.25 37.92 -3.98
N ILE A 142 -11.57 37.96 -4.18
CA ILE A 142 -12.56 38.11 -3.12
C ILE A 142 -13.48 36.91 -3.18
N ASP A 143 -13.40 36.05 -2.16
CA ASP A 143 -14.26 34.88 -2.05
C ASP A 143 -15.68 35.30 -1.64
N LEU A 144 -16.63 35.12 -2.55
CA LEU A 144 -18.04 35.41 -2.38
C LEU A 144 -18.88 34.14 -2.19
N THR A 145 -18.26 32.96 -2.09
CA THR A 145 -18.94 31.66 -2.10
C THR A 145 -20.05 31.59 -1.05
N GLN A 146 -19.74 31.93 0.20
CA GLN A 146 -20.74 31.91 1.28
C GLN A 146 -21.74 33.07 1.20
N LEU A 147 -21.33 34.20 0.63
CA LEU A 147 -22.19 35.38 0.46
C LEU A 147 -23.31 35.15 -0.54
N LEU A 148 -23.04 34.34 -1.57
CA LEU A 148 -23.95 34.11 -2.70
C LEU A 148 -24.69 32.77 -2.61
N LYS A 149 -24.39 31.93 -1.60
CA LYS A 149 -25.13 30.70 -1.32
C LYS A 149 -26.61 31.01 -1.01
N GLY A 150 -27.52 30.34 -1.71
CA GLY A 150 -28.97 30.56 -1.61
C GLY A 150 -29.50 31.73 -2.45
N LEU A 151 -28.66 32.39 -3.25
CA LEU A 151 -29.07 33.43 -4.18
C LEU A 151 -29.52 32.81 -5.51
N ASN A 152 -30.82 32.58 -5.67
CA ASN A 152 -31.39 32.16 -6.94
C ASN A 152 -31.72 33.39 -7.81
N THR A 153 -30.80 33.76 -8.70
CA THR A 153 -30.98 34.90 -9.60
C THR A 153 -30.26 34.67 -10.93
N ASP A 154 -30.83 35.22 -12.01
CA ASP A 154 -30.22 35.24 -13.34
C ASP A 154 -29.26 36.42 -13.52
N GLN A 155 -29.28 37.41 -12.63
CA GLN A 155 -28.43 38.58 -12.73
C GLN A 155 -27.97 39.03 -11.34
N LEU A 156 -26.67 39.25 -11.18
CA LEU A 156 -26.03 39.58 -9.91
C LEU A 156 -25.45 40.99 -9.96
N SER A 157 -25.88 41.87 -9.05
CA SER A 157 -25.27 43.18 -8.84
C SER A 157 -24.45 43.19 -7.56
N LEU A 158 -23.19 43.63 -7.65
CA LEU A 158 -22.26 43.77 -6.52
C LEU A 158 -21.91 45.24 -6.30
N ILE A 159 -21.86 45.63 -5.02
CA ILE A 159 -21.50 46.98 -4.56
C ILE A 159 -20.21 46.89 -3.78
N ILE A 160 -19.24 47.72 -4.12
CA ILE A 160 -17.92 47.80 -3.49
C ILE A 160 -17.78 49.18 -2.85
N GLU A 161 -17.61 49.21 -1.53
CA GLU A 161 -17.53 50.44 -0.74
C GLU A 161 -16.43 50.38 0.32
N ASP A 162 -15.96 51.54 0.78
CA ASP A 162 -15.10 51.64 1.97
C ASP A 162 -16.00 51.89 3.19
N PRO A 163 -16.12 50.94 4.14
CA PRO A 163 -16.97 51.12 5.31
C PRO A 163 -16.41 52.16 6.30
N ASN A 164 -15.15 52.56 6.16
CA ASN A 164 -14.46 53.41 7.11
C ASN A 164 -14.29 54.84 6.58
N ASN A 165 -14.59 55.83 7.42
CA ASN A 165 -14.42 57.23 7.03
C ASN A 165 -12.97 57.70 7.25
N GLY A 166 -12.21 58.00 6.19
CA GLY A 166 -10.79 58.37 6.30
C GLY A 166 -10.30 59.39 5.27
N ARG A 167 -9.41 60.31 5.67
CA ARG A 167 -8.78 61.27 4.73
C ARG A 167 -7.69 60.58 3.88
N GLY A 168 -7.98 60.42 2.60
CA GLY A 168 -7.02 59.92 1.60
C GLY A 168 -6.97 58.39 1.48
N ASN A 169 -7.93 57.69 2.09
CA ASN A 169 -8.15 56.26 1.88
C ASN A 169 -8.93 56.11 0.57
N GLY A 170 -8.50 55.18 -0.27
CA GLY A 170 -9.19 54.88 -1.52
C GLY A 170 -8.39 53.91 -2.36
N VAL A 171 -9.10 53.21 -3.23
CA VAL A 171 -8.53 52.30 -4.21
C VAL A 171 -9.17 52.56 -5.57
N ASN A 172 -8.32 52.47 -6.59
CA ASN A 172 -8.70 52.50 -7.98
C ASN A 172 -8.56 51.08 -8.53
N PHE A 173 -9.65 50.52 -9.03
CA PHE A 173 -9.67 49.27 -9.77
C PHE A 173 -9.84 49.56 -11.26
N HIS A 174 -9.39 48.64 -12.10
CA HIS A 174 -9.76 48.68 -13.51
C HIS A 174 -11.25 48.42 -13.70
N SER A 175 -11.82 49.07 -14.71
CA SER A 175 -13.18 48.83 -15.21
C SER A 175 -13.17 47.87 -16.40
N ILE A 176 -14.34 47.57 -16.96
CA ILE A 176 -14.54 46.75 -18.15
C ILE A 176 -13.85 47.32 -19.40
N GLU A 177 -13.59 48.63 -19.45
CA GLU A 177 -12.87 49.25 -20.58
C GLU A 177 -11.36 48.93 -20.59
N ASN A 178 -10.84 48.24 -19.56
CA ASN A 178 -9.43 47.88 -19.45
C ASN A 178 -9.15 46.42 -19.85
N THR A 179 -7.87 46.11 -20.16
CA THR A 179 -7.44 44.73 -20.47
C THR A 179 -7.44 43.80 -19.26
N HIS A 180 -7.40 44.34 -18.04
CA HIS A 180 -7.61 43.58 -16.80
C HIS A 180 -8.96 43.96 -16.18
N ALA A 181 -10.04 43.70 -16.91
CA ALA A 181 -11.41 43.96 -16.47
C ALA A 181 -11.77 43.08 -15.25
N PRO A 182 -12.69 43.54 -14.37
CA PRO A 182 -13.23 42.70 -13.32
C PRO A 182 -13.83 41.40 -13.87
N GLN A 183 -13.79 40.31 -13.10
CA GLN A 183 -14.42 39.05 -13.49
C GLN A 183 -14.95 38.29 -12.27
N LEU A 184 -16.02 37.53 -12.47
CA LEU A 184 -16.58 36.59 -11.50
C LEU A 184 -16.24 35.18 -11.98
N VAL A 185 -15.44 34.45 -11.20
CA VAL A 185 -15.03 33.09 -11.50
C VAL A 185 -15.91 32.13 -10.71
N VAL A 186 -16.64 31.26 -11.41
CA VAL A 186 -17.55 30.27 -10.82
C VAL A 186 -16.99 28.86 -11.08
N THR A 187 -16.82 28.09 -10.01
CA THR A 187 -16.40 26.70 -10.05
C THR A 187 -17.59 25.81 -9.70
N ALA A 188 -18.03 24.96 -10.64
CA ALA A 188 -19.19 24.08 -10.45
C ALA A 188 -18.93 22.97 -9.41
N SER A 189 -19.93 22.60 -8.61
CA SER A 189 -19.84 21.44 -7.71
C SER A 189 -19.83 20.13 -8.50
N GLN A 190 -18.90 19.25 -8.15
CA GLN A 190 -18.75 17.92 -8.75
C GLN A 190 -19.93 17.01 -8.33
N GLN A 191 -20.70 16.47 -9.29
CA GLN A 191 -21.75 15.47 -9.01
C GLN A 191 -21.19 14.05 -9.00
N ILE A 192 -21.42 13.31 -7.92
CA ILE A 192 -21.04 11.89 -7.79
C ILE A 192 -22.25 11.03 -8.18
N PRO A 193 -22.10 10.03 -9.07
CA PRO A 193 -23.17 9.09 -9.37
C PRO A 193 -23.45 8.16 -8.17
N ALA A 194 -24.73 7.81 -7.95
CA ALA A 194 -25.15 6.85 -6.92
C ALA A 194 -24.74 5.40 -7.27
N PRO A 195 -24.54 4.50 -6.28
CA PRO A 195 -24.38 3.08 -6.52
C PRO A 195 -25.56 2.48 -7.29
N ASN A 196 -25.26 1.61 -8.25
CA ASN A 196 -26.25 0.99 -9.14
C ASN A 196 -26.43 -0.48 -8.79
N THR A 197 -27.55 -1.08 -9.22
CA THR A 197 -27.68 -2.56 -9.23
C THR A 197 -27.58 -3.19 -7.84
N VAL A 198 -28.12 -2.57 -6.78
CA VAL A 198 -28.20 -3.19 -5.44
C VAL A 198 -29.07 -4.45 -5.53
N ARG A 199 -28.41 -5.61 -5.50
CA ARG A 199 -29.02 -6.93 -5.49
C ARG A 199 -29.02 -7.44 -4.07
N VAL A 200 -30.11 -8.14 -3.75
CA VAL A 200 -30.31 -8.71 -2.43
C VAL A 200 -30.77 -10.14 -2.62
N ASP A 201 -29.92 -11.07 -2.23
CA ASP A 201 -30.15 -12.51 -2.37
C ASP A 201 -30.20 -13.18 -0.99
N TYR A 202 -30.87 -14.33 -0.94
CA TYR A 202 -30.85 -15.23 0.21
C TYR A 202 -29.95 -16.42 -0.13
N LEU A 203 -28.84 -16.54 0.60
CA LEU A 203 -27.86 -17.61 0.44
C LEU A 203 -27.54 -18.15 1.83
N ASP A 204 -27.72 -19.46 2.00
CA ASP A 204 -27.26 -20.24 3.17
C ASP A 204 -27.67 -19.70 4.55
N GLY A 205 -28.87 -19.09 4.63
CA GLY A 205 -29.45 -18.56 5.87
C GLY A 205 -29.22 -17.07 6.12
N GLN A 206 -28.63 -16.35 5.18
CA GLN A 206 -28.26 -14.94 5.31
C GLN A 206 -28.83 -14.09 4.18
N VAL A 207 -28.94 -12.78 4.45
CA VAL A 207 -29.23 -11.78 3.43
C VAL A 207 -27.93 -11.18 2.93
N VAL A 208 -27.72 -11.33 1.64
CA VAL A 208 -26.52 -10.92 0.94
C VAL A 208 -26.84 -9.74 0.05
N LEU A 209 -26.05 -8.68 0.14
CA LEU A 209 -26.12 -7.50 -0.70
C LEU A 209 -24.90 -7.42 -1.60
N ASP A 210 -25.09 -7.20 -2.90
CA ASP A 210 -24.04 -6.77 -3.83
C ASP A 210 -24.51 -5.55 -4.62
N TRP A 211 -23.57 -4.70 -5.03
CA TRP A 211 -23.87 -3.56 -5.86
C TRP A 211 -22.76 -3.32 -6.87
N GLN A 212 -23.05 -2.48 -7.86
CA GLN A 212 -22.02 -1.97 -8.75
C GLN A 212 -21.56 -0.62 -8.23
N ALA A 213 -20.23 -0.48 -8.08
CA ALA A 213 -19.62 0.81 -7.82
C ALA A 213 -20.07 1.82 -8.90
N PRO A 214 -20.29 3.10 -8.53
CA PRO A 214 -20.65 4.14 -9.46
C PRO A 214 -19.71 4.20 -10.67
N THR A 215 -20.27 4.08 -11.88
CA THR A 215 -19.48 4.16 -13.12
C THR A 215 -19.27 5.61 -13.52
N LEU A 216 -18.02 6.08 -13.43
CA LEU A 216 -17.59 7.37 -13.94
C LEU A 216 -17.60 7.35 -15.47
N SER A 217 -18.76 7.59 -16.07
CA SER A 217 -18.92 7.61 -17.54
C SER A 217 -18.59 8.98 -18.17
N ASP A 218 -18.13 9.94 -17.37
CA ASP A 218 -17.68 11.25 -17.85
C ASP A 218 -16.15 11.42 -17.68
N PRO A 219 -15.37 11.51 -18.78
CA PRO A 219 -13.93 11.77 -18.73
C PRO A 219 -13.54 13.13 -18.11
N GLN A 220 -14.50 14.05 -17.92
CA GLN A 220 -14.30 15.32 -17.23
C GLN A 220 -14.33 15.20 -15.70
N ILE A 221 -14.91 14.11 -15.17
CA ILE A 221 -14.93 13.83 -13.73
C ILE A 221 -13.73 12.93 -13.42
N ARG A 222 -12.54 13.53 -13.27
CA ARG A 222 -11.41 12.83 -12.66
C ARG A 222 -11.41 13.07 -11.15
N THR A 223 -11.50 11.95 -10.43
CA THR A 223 -11.26 11.70 -9.00
C THR A 223 -12.13 12.47 -8.00
N THR A 224 -13.35 11.98 -7.76
CA THR A 224 -13.74 11.77 -6.36
C THR A 224 -13.26 10.37 -5.98
N ASN A 225 -12.35 10.27 -5.03
CA ASN A 225 -12.07 8.98 -4.40
C ASN A 225 -13.33 8.63 -3.62
N ILE A 226 -14.16 7.72 -4.14
CA ILE A 226 -15.07 6.98 -3.28
C ILE A 226 -14.19 6.49 -2.13
N THR A 227 -14.55 6.82 -0.92
CA THR A 227 -13.80 6.45 0.29
C THR A 227 -14.46 5.29 1.01
N GLY A 228 -15.53 4.73 0.45
CA GLY A 228 -16.27 3.64 1.04
C GLY A 228 -17.77 3.73 0.81
N TYR A 229 -18.53 2.94 1.56
CA TYR A 229 -19.99 2.83 1.44
C TYR A 229 -20.67 2.75 2.79
N HIS A 230 -21.86 3.33 2.91
CA HIS A 230 -22.79 3.13 4.02
C HIS A 230 -23.90 2.18 3.60
N ILE A 231 -24.12 1.11 4.36
CA ILE A 231 -25.16 0.13 4.10
C ILE A 231 -26.32 0.43 5.04
N LEU A 232 -27.50 0.64 4.47
CA LEU A 232 -28.69 0.97 5.22
C LEU A 232 -29.79 -0.08 5.04
N ARG A 233 -30.60 -0.28 6.07
CA ARG A 233 -31.75 -1.19 6.07
C ARG A 233 -32.97 -0.55 6.70
N ARG A 234 -34.14 -0.95 6.22
CA ARG A 234 -35.41 -0.81 6.93
C ARG A 234 -36.19 -2.12 6.91
N GLN A 235 -37.04 -2.33 7.92
CA GLN A 235 -38.01 -3.42 7.92
C GLN A 235 -39.24 -3.02 7.08
N ASP A 236 -39.93 -3.98 6.46
CA ASP A 236 -41.13 -3.68 5.68
C ASP A 236 -42.22 -3.07 6.59
N GLY A 237 -42.68 -1.87 6.22
CA GLY A 237 -43.59 -1.05 7.03
C GLY A 237 -42.95 0.12 7.78
N ASP A 238 -41.61 0.21 7.82
CA ASP A 238 -40.90 1.36 8.41
C ASP A 238 -40.73 2.53 7.42
N ASP A 239 -40.80 3.76 7.94
CA ASP A 239 -40.70 4.99 7.16
C ASP A 239 -39.26 5.41 6.82
N GLN A 240 -38.24 4.91 7.53
CA GLN A 240 -36.85 5.39 7.43
C GLN A 240 -35.82 4.24 7.39
N PHE A 241 -34.74 4.45 6.65
CA PHE A 241 -33.58 3.57 6.64
C PHE A 241 -32.65 3.86 7.83
N SER A 242 -32.15 2.80 8.46
CA SER A 242 -31.16 2.87 9.53
C SER A 242 -29.82 2.37 9.02
N LEU A 243 -28.73 3.01 9.44
CA LEU A 243 -27.37 2.56 9.13
C LEU A 243 -27.11 1.19 9.78
N LEU A 244 -26.70 0.22 8.98
CA LEU A 244 -26.23 -1.09 9.44
C LEU A 244 -24.72 -1.13 9.60
N ALA A 245 -24.01 -0.67 8.56
CA ALA A 245 -22.58 -0.76 8.48
C ALA A 245 -21.99 0.35 7.61
N SER A 246 -20.69 0.54 7.72
CA SER A 246 -19.93 1.41 6.82
C SER A 246 -18.61 0.71 6.48
N SER A 247 -18.26 0.63 5.21
CA SER A 247 -16.93 0.25 4.76
C SER A 247 -16.18 1.51 4.36
N THR A 248 -14.87 1.56 4.61
CA THR A 248 -13.96 2.59 4.11
C THR A 248 -13.12 2.11 2.92
N ILE A 249 -13.42 0.93 2.38
CA ILE A 249 -12.72 0.30 1.27
C ILE A 249 -13.61 0.47 0.02
N PRO A 250 -13.18 1.23 -1.00
CA PRO A 250 -13.99 1.54 -2.18
C PRO A 250 -14.33 0.32 -3.06
N GLU A 251 -13.57 -0.77 -2.91
CA GLU A 251 -13.74 -2.03 -3.60
C GLU A 251 -14.76 -2.96 -2.93
N ASP A 252 -15.16 -2.68 -1.68
CA ASP A 252 -16.16 -3.46 -0.95
C ASP A 252 -17.56 -3.19 -1.51
N THR A 253 -17.86 -3.72 -2.70
CA THR A 253 -19.18 -3.58 -3.34
C THR A 253 -20.17 -4.67 -2.90
N TYR A 254 -20.06 -5.06 -1.63
CA TYR A 254 -20.69 -6.25 -1.08
C TYR A 254 -20.92 -6.12 0.45
N TYR A 255 -22.00 -6.70 0.98
CA TYR A 255 -22.28 -6.75 2.42
C TYR A 255 -23.23 -7.89 2.81
N VAL A 256 -23.01 -8.54 3.96
CA VAL A 256 -23.94 -9.52 4.55
C VAL A 256 -24.67 -8.89 5.72
N ASP A 257 -26.01 -8.86 5.67
CA ASP A 257 -26.80 -8.50 6.86
C ASP A 257 -27.01 -9.69 7.79
N ARG A 258 -26.11 -9.79 8.76
CA ARG A 258 -26.06 -10.80 9.83
C ARG A 258 -27.13 -10.59 10.91
N SER A 259 -27.81 -9.44 10.92
CA SER A 259 -28.79 -9.06 11.95
C SER A 259 -30.25 -9.29 11.53
N ALA A 260 -30.48 -9.72 10.31
CA ALA A 260 -31.81 -9.93 9.77
C ALA A 260 -32.45 -11.20 10.36
N LEU A 261 -33.69 -11.08 10.84
CA LEU A 261 -34.39 -12.18 11.52
C LEU A 261 -35.15 -13.09 10.53
N PRO A 262 -35.11 -14.43 10.71
CA PRO A 262 -35.94 -15.38 9.94
C PRO A 262 -37.44 -15.04 9.97
N GLY A 263 -38.07 -15.01 8.80
CA GLY A 263 -39.49 -14.69 8.63
C GLY A 263 -39.84 -13.20 8.57
N GLU A 264 -38.88 -12.30 8.84
CA GLU A 264 -39.06 -10.85 8.69
C GLU A 264 -38.70 -10.37 7.27
N ARG A 265 -39.26 -9.23 6.86
CA ARG A 265 -39.12 -8.65 5.50
C ARG A 265 -38.33 -7.35 5.55
N TYR A 266 -37.33 -7.19 4.68
CA TYR A 266 -36.42 -6.04 4.69
C TYR A 266 -36.21 -5.42 3.30
N HIS A 267 -35.85 -4.13 3.31
CA HIS A 267 -35.33 -3.39 2.16
C HIS A 267 -33.98 -2.76 2.51
N TYR A 268 -33.09 -2.65 1.53
CA TYR A 268 -31.75 -2.12 1.71
C TYR A 268 -31.43 -0.98 0.76
N GLN A 269 -30.49 -0.13 1.16
CA GLN A 269 -29.87 0.91 0.33
C GLN A 269 -28.37 0.92 0.58
N VAL A 270 -27.62 1.35 -0.43
CA VAL A 270 -26.17 1.56 -0.32
C VAL A 270 -25.87 3.00 -0.69
N SER A 271 -25.14 3.71 0.17
CA SER A 271 -24.70 5.07 -0.09
C SER A 271 -23.20 5.12 -0.31
N ALA A 272 -22.75 5.58 -1.47
CA ALA A 272 -21.32 5.82 -1.71
C ALA A 272 -20.89 7.07 -0.95
N SER A 273 -19.79 6.96 -0.20
CA SER A 273 -19.15 8.08 0.46
C SER A 273 -17.94 8.52 -0.34
N ALA A 274 -17.72 9.83 -0.47
CA ALA A 274 -16.52 10.36 -1.12
C ALA A 274 -16.05 11.66 -0.48
N ILE A 275 -14.79 12.01 -0.77
CA ILE A 275 -14.17 13.27 -0.36
C ILE A 275 -13.98 14.17 -1.58
N ASN A 276 -14.53 15.39 -1.53
CA ASN A 276 -14.14 16.50 -2.40
C ASN A 276 -13.64 17.66 -1.54
N THR A 277 -12.42 18.15 -1.83
CA THR A 277 -11.84 19.41 -1.31
C THR A 277 -12.36 19.87 0.07
N GLU A 278 -12.18 18.99 1.08
CA GLU A 278 -12.51 19.17 2.52
C GLU A 278 -13.93 18.80 3.01
N ASN A 279 -14.86 18.33 2.17
CA ASN A 279 -16.20 17.86 2.59
C ASN A 279 -16.50 16.40 2.20
N HIS A 280 -17.19 15.68 3.11
CA HIS A 280 -17.76 14.35 2.85
C HIS A 280 -19.11 14.48 2.15
N ILE A 281 -19.31 13.74 1.07
CA ILE A 281 -20.56 13.67 0.33
C ILE A 281 -21.00 12.20 0.27
N ASP A 282 -22.24 11.93 0.69
CA ASP A 282 -22.86 10.61 0.64
C ASP A 282 -24.00 10.60 -0.40
N VAL A 283 -23.99 9.63 -1.31
CA VAL A 283 -25.02 9.46 -2.35
C VAL A 283 -25.62 8.05 -2.31
N SER A 284 -26.90 7.95 -1.95
CA SER A 284 -27.65 6.69 -1.82
C SER A 284 -28.20 6.15 -3.13
N SER A 285 -28.19 4.82 -3.27
CA SER A 285 -28.89 4.06 -4.30
C SER A 285 -30.42 4.12 -4.13
N GLU A 286 -31.15 3.70 -5.16
CA GLU A 286 -32.55 3.30 -4.98
C GLU A 286 -32.67 2.12 -3.99
N PRO A 287 -33.78 1.99 -3.25
CA PRO A 287 -34.05 0.82 -2.41
C PRO A 287 -34.05 -0.49 -3.19
N SER A 288 -33.52 -1.55 -2.55
CA SER A 288 -33.60 -2.91 -3.06
C SER A 288 -35.04 -3.42 -3.13
N ASN A 289 -35.23 -4.50 -3.90
CA ASN A 289 -36.42 -5.34 -3.76
C ASN A 289 -36.53 -5.92 -2.33
N GLU A 290 -37.74 -6.33 -1.94
CA GLU A 290 -38.01 -7.00 -0.66
C GLU A 290 -37.28 -8.35 -0.59
N VAL A 291 -36.67 -8.65 0.57
CA VAL A 291 -36.11 -9.98 0.88
C VAL A 291 -36.69 -10.51 2.19
N THR A 292 -36.93 -11.83 2.26
CA THR A 292 -37.40 -12.56 3.45
C THR A 292 -36.44 -13.70 3.76
N LEU A 293 -35.93 -13.79 5.00
CA LEU A 293 -35.12 -14.95 5.42
C LEU A 293 -36.01 -16.19 5.62
N GLN A 294 -35.66 -17.28 4.95
CA GLN A 294 -36.31 -18.58 5.15
C GLN A 294 -35.62 -19.37 6.30
N PRO A 295 -36.33 -20.19 7.08
CA PRO A 295 -35.70 -21.05 8.07
C PRO A 295 -34.89 -22.20 7.42
N TYR A 296 -33.76 -22.58 8.03
CA TYR A 296 -32.76 -23.60 7.61
C TYR A 296 -33.26 -25.01 7.27
N THR A 297 -34.56 -25.27 7.17
CA THR A 297 -35.10 -26.56 6.75
C THR A 297 -35.98 -26.37 5.53
N GLU A 298 -35.39 -26.37 4.33
CA GLU A 298 -36.19 -26.67 3.15
C GLU A 298 -36.62 -28.15 3.24
N ASN A 299 -37.88 -28.37 3.61
CA ASN A 299 -38.59 -29.64 3.47
C ASN A 299 -38.07 -30.85 4.28
N GLY A 300 -37.20 -30.64 5.28
CA GLY A 300 -36.74 -31.68 6.22
C GLY A 300 -35.60 -32.59 5.72
N GLN A 301 -34.92 -32.23 4.63
CA GLN A 301 -33.69 -32.90 4.18
C GLN A 301 -32.47 -32.49 5.02
N PRO A 302 -31.45 -33.35 5.18
CA PRO A 302 -30.19 -32.97 5.82
C PRO A 302 -29.42 -31.97 4.93
N ILE A 303 -28.85 -30.94 5.56
CA ILE A 303 -28.02 -29.92 4.91
C ILE A 303 -26.59 -30.11 5.42
N ALA A 304 -25.67 -30.45 4.51
CA ALA A 304 -24.24 -30.38 4.77
C ALA A 304 -23.88 -28.90 4.97
N ASN A 305 -23.10 -28.61 6.01
CA ASN A 305 -22.55 -27.29 6.22
C ASN A 305 -21.11 -27.42 6.77
N LEU A 306 -20.17 -26.79 6.10
CA LEU A 306 -18.81 -26.53 6.54
C LEU A 306 -18.71 -25.04 6.89
N VAL A 307 -17.95 -24.69 7.91
CA VAL A 307 -17.67 -23.30 8.25
C VAL A 307 -16.19 -23.16 8.57
N THR A 308 -15.53 -22.17 8.00
CA THR A 308 -14.13 -21.81 8.31
C THR A 308 -14.02 -20.29 8.38
N ASP A 309 -12.99 -19.69 8.96
CA ASP A 309 -12.82 -18.22 9.04
C ASP A 309 -12.57 -17.60 7.64
N ALA A 310 -13.61 -17.54 6.82
CA ALA A 310 -13.58 -17.22 5.41
C ALA A 310 -13.56 -15.71 5.18
N ASN A 311 -14.16 -14.95 6.10
CA ASN A 311 -14.14 -13.48 6.09
C ASN A 311 -12.88 -12.91 6.78
N ARG A 312 -12.05 -13.77 7.40
CA ARG A 312 -10.76 -13.43 8.02
C ARG A 312 -10.89 -12.44 9.18
N ASP A 313 -11.98 -12.54 9.95
CA ASP A 313 -12.19 -11.79 11.20
C ASP A 313 -11.65 -12.53 12.44
N GLY A 314 -11.16 -13.76 12.26
CA GLY A 314 -10.59 -14.59 13.32
C GLY A 314 -11.63 -15.41 14.09
N HIS A 315 -12.90 -15.39 13.69
CA HIS A 315 -13.98 -16.11 14.33
C HIS A 315 -14.67 -17.06 13.35
N VAL A 316 -14.52 -18.38 13.55
CA VAL A 316 -15.32 -19.36 12.80
C VAL A 316 -16.77 -19.36 13.29
N ASN A 317 -17.67 -18.83 12.48
CA ASN A 317 -19.07 -18.66 12.85
C ASN A 317 -19.96 -18.59 11.59
N PRO A 318 -21.31 -18.61 11.69
CA PRO A 318 -22.18 -18.65 10.51
C PRO A 318 -21.92 -17.55 9.48
N ASP A 319 -21.36 -16.41 9.91
CA ASP A 319 -20.99 -15.29 9.05
C ASP A 319 -19.97 -15.62 7.97
N ASP A 320 -19.31 -16.77 8.08
CA ASP A 320 -18.34 -17.26 7.12
C ASP A 320 -18.95 -18.02 5.95
N ASN A 321 -20.22 -18.43 6.02
CA ASN A 321 -20.82 -19.28 4.99
C ASN A 321 -20.79 -18.64 3.58
N PHE A 322 -20.67 -17.31 3.50
CA PHE A 322 -20.63 -16.63 2.21
C PHE A 322 -19.23 -16.65 1.60
N GLY A 323 -19.14 -17.14 0.36
CA GLY A 323 -17.90 -17.10 -0.41
C GLY A 323 -16.84 -18.09 0.06
N GLU A 324 -17.08 -18.82 1.15
CA GLU A 324 -16.12 -19.77 1.73
C GLU A 324 -15.66 -20.84 0.76
N GLY A 325 -16.49 -21.25 -0.21
CA GLY A 325 -16.14 -22.23 -1.24
C GLY A 325 -15.09 -21.78 -2.26
N THR A 326 -14.69 -20.51 -2.21
CA THR A 326 -13.74 -19.88 -3.14
C THR A 326 -12.67 -19.09 -2.40
N TRP A 327 -11.47 -19.07 -2.97
CA TRP A 327 -10.38 -18.21 -2.50
C TRP A 327 -10.29 -16.96 -3.37
N SER A 328 -10.26 -15.78 -2.74
CA SER A 328 -10.02 -14.46 -3.35
C SER A 328 -9.37 -13.51 -2.33
N SER A 329 -9.07 -12.27 -2.72
CA SER A 329 -8.60 -11.24 -1.79
C SER A 329 -9.61 -10.92 -0.68
N GLY A 330 -10.90 -11.18 -0.89
CA GLY A 330 -11.97 -10.93 0.08
C GLY A 330 -12.56 -12.16 0.77
N SER A 331 -12.25 -13.39 0.33
CA SER A 331 -12.89 -14.60 0.86
C SER A 331 -12.00 -15.84 0.88
N GLY A 332 -12.25 -16.73 1.83
CA GLY A 332 -11.55 -18.00 2.05
C GLY A 332 -10.58 -17.92 3.23
N ALA A 333 -10.39 -19.02 3.94
CA ALA A 333 -9.63 -19.03 5.20
C ALA A 333 -8.13 -19.25 5.01
N THR A 334 -7.32 -18.67 5.90
CA THR A 334 -5.86 -18.85 5.88
C THR A 334 -5.40 -19.85 6.92
N PHE A 335 -4.35 -20.61 6.64
CA PHE A 335 -3.60 -21.37 7.65
C PHE A 335 -2.11 -21.02 7.58
N GLY A 336 -1.44 -20.92 8.72
CA GLY A 336 -0.05 -20.50 8.81
C GLY A 336 0.95 -21.65 8.66
N PRO A 337 2.23 -21.34 8.36
CA PRO A 337 3.32 -22.28 8.59
C PRO A 337 3.50 -22.51 10.10
N ASN A 338 3.47 -23.76 10.54
CA ASN A 338 3.62 -24.15 11.94
C ASN A 338 5.11 -24.37 12.27
N LEU A 339 5.88 -23.27 12.26
CA LEU A 339 7.35 -23.30 12.35
C LEU A 339 7.89 -22.97 13.75
N ASN A 340 7.04 -22.48 14.65
CA ASN A 340 7.33 -22.18 16.06
C ASN A 340 7.35 -23.46 16.93
N ASP A 341 7.73 -23.29 18.18
CA ASP A 341 7.87 -24.33 19.21
C ASP A 341 7.13 -23.84 20.46
N ASP A 342 5.83 -24.04 20.47
CA ASP A 342 4.93 -23.54 21.50
C ASP A 342 5.06 -24.29 22.83
N ASP A 343 5.46 -25.57 22.80
CA ASP A 343 5.61 -26.40 24.01
C ASP A 343 7.05 -26.37 24.61
N GLY A 344 8.01 -25.83 23.87
CA GLY A 344 9.39 -25.61 24.28
C GLY A 344 10.24 -26.87 24.31
N ASP A 345 9.88 -27.92 23.55
CA ASP A 345 10.62 -29.17 23.48
C ASP A 345 11.84 -29.11 22.53
N GLY A 346 11.98 -28.01 21.77
CA GLY A 346 13.05 -27.76 20.82
C GLY A 346 12.78 -28.28 19.40
N VAL A 347 11.56 -28.71 19.11
CA VAL A 347 11.06 -29.16 17.82
C VAL A 347 9.97 -28.19 17.36
N ALA A 348 9.91 -27.91 16.06
CA ALA A 348 8.82 -27.09 15.55
C ALA A 348 7.50 -27.89 15.57
N ASP A 349 6.40 -27.29 15.99
CA ASP A 349 5.08 -27.93 16.13
C ASP A 349 4.61 -28.57 14.79
N GLY A 350 5.04 -27.99 13.67
CA GLY A 350 4.95 -28.52 12.31
C GLY A 350 5.54 -29.92 12.08
N ARG A 351 6.37 -30.42 13.00
CA ARG A 351 7.06 -31.71 12.94
C ARG A 351 6.53 -32.74 13.94
N ASP A 352 5.63 -32.32 14.84
CA ASP A 352 5.00 -33.21 15.78
C ASP A 352 3.94 -34.09 15.13
N ASP A 353 3.72 -35.26 15.74
CA ASP A 353 2.71 -36.20 15.27
C ASP A 353 1.28 -35.72 15.59
N LEU A 354 1.10 -34.86 16.61
CA LEU A 354 -0.21 -34.42 17.10
C LEU A 354 -0.17 -33.00 17.71
N PRO A 355 -1.27 -32.23 17.62
CA PRO A 355 -1.38 -30.93 18.27
C PRO A 355 -1.27 -31.01 19.81
N ASN A 356 -0.56 -30.07 20.43
CA ASN A 356 -0.06 -30.20 21.81
C ASN A 356 -0.32 -28.99 22.74
N GLY A 357 -1.30 -28.12 22.50
CA GLY A 357 -1.58 -27.02 23.42
C GLY A 357 -2.66 -26.08 22.92
N ASP A 358 -3.09 -25.11 23.73
CA ASP A 358 -3.99 -24.06 23.21
C ASP A 358 -3.25 -23.08 22.30
N ASP A 359 -1.93 -22.94 22.47
CA ASP A 359 -1.06 -22.07 21.68
C ASP A 359 -0.84 -22.64 20.26
N ASP A 360 -0.50 -23.92 20.12
CA ASP A 360 -0.39 -24.60 18.82
C ASP A 360 -1.73 -24.59 18.04
N LEU A 361 -2.85 -24.83 18.74
CA LEU A 361 -4.19 -24.67 18.15
C LEU A 361 -4.52 -23.24 17.73
N SER A 362 -3.79 -22.26 18.29
CA SER A 362 -3.93 -20.87 17.90
C SER A 362 -3.33 -20.61 16.53
N ASP A 363 -2.39 -21.42 16.04
CA ASP A 363 -1.70 -21.23 14.75
C ASP A 363 -2.36 -21.98 13.58
N MET A 364 -3.14 -23.00 13.89
CA MET A 364 -3.91 -23.78 12.92
C MET A 364 -5.20 -23.07 12.47
N ALA A 365 -5.65 -23.33 11.24
CA ALA A 365 -6.99 -22.96 10.80
C ALA A 365 -8.04 -23.97 11.31
N LYS A 366 -9.25 -23.50 11.57
CA LYS A 366 -10.37 -24.32 12.04
C LYS A 366 -11.43 -24.44 10.95
N VAL A 367 -11.77 -25.66 10.59
CA VAL A 367 -12.89 -26.00 9.71
C VAL A 367 -13.89 -26.82 10.51
N VAL A 368 -15.12 -26.32 10.64
CA VAL A 368 -16.18 -26.90 11.47
C VAL A 368 -17.22 -27.55 10.59
N LEU A 369 -17.39 -28.86 10.74
CA LEU A 369 -18.53 -29.60 10.18
C LEU A 369 -19.70 -29.40 11.13
N LYS A 370 -20.73 -28.67 10.69
CA LYS A 370 -21.90 -28.38 11.52
C LYS A 370 -22.74 -29.63 11.77
N GLN A 371 -23.36 -29.67 12.94
CA GLN A 371 -24.26 -30.73 13.35
C GLN A 371 -25.43 -30.88 12.35
N ILE A 372 -25.75 -32.12 11.96
CA ILE A 372 -26.89 -32.44 11.11
C ILE A 372 -27.86 -33.38 11.84
N SER A 373 -28.81 -32.80 12.58
CA SER A 373 -29.67 -33.54 13.51
C SER A 373 -30.67 -34.50 12.84
N ASN A 374 -30.97 -34.33 11.55
CA ASN A 374 -31.94 -35.13 10.80
C ASN A 374 -31.30 -36.23 9.91
N LEU A 375 -30.02 -36.55 10.09
CA LEU A 375 -29.38 -37.69 9.41
C LEU A 375 -30.07 -39.02 9.73
N GLN A 376 -30.17 -39.87 8.72
CA GLN A 376 -30.71 -41.23 8.78
C GLN A 376 -29.58 -42.26 8.87
N SER A 377 -29.86 -43.45 9.43
CA SER A 377 -28.84 -44.50 9.63
C SER A 377 -28.20 -45.03 8.33
N GLY A 378 -28.82 -44.80 7.17
CA GLY A 378 -28.28 -45.18 5.86
C GLY A 378 -27.54 -44.05 5.14
N ASP A 379 -27.52 -42.85 5.71
CA ASP A 379 -26.77 -41.72 5.16
C ASP A 379 -25.28 -41.89 5.43
N LYS A 380 -24.45 -41.30 4.57
CA LYS A 380 -23.00 -41.32 4.67
C LYS A 380 -22.47 -39.88 4.59
N PRO A 381 -22.23 -39.24 5.74
CA PRO A 381 -21.46 -38.01 5.80
C PRO A 381 -20.01 -38.30 5.38
N GLN A 382 -19.51 -37.61 4.37
CA GLN A 382 -18.18 -37.82 3.81
C GLN A 382 -17.50 -36.48 3.60
N LEU A 383 -16.27 -36.36 4.06
CA LEU A 383 -15.39 -35.24 3.77
C LEU A 383 -14.43 -35.65 2.66
N GLU A 384 -14.29 -34.79 1.66
CA GLU A 384 -13.24 -34.84 0.64
C GLU A 384 -12.35 -33.61 0.78
N ILE A 385 -11.04 -33.80 0.69
CA ILE A 385 -10.04 -32.73 0.74
C ILE A 385 -9.22 -32.85 -0.53
N THR A 386 -9.11 -31.75 -1.28
CA THR A 386 -8.30 -31.66 -2.49
C THR A 386 -7.25 -30.58 -2.30
N TYR A 387 -6.00 -30.92 -2.57
CA TYR A 387 -4.87 -30.00 -2.61
C TYR A 387 -3.88 -30.51 -3.65
N ASP A 388 -3.22 -29.58 -4.34
CA ASP A 388 -2.24 -29.94 -5.34
C ASP A 388 -0.88 -30.16 -4.69
N VAL A 389 -0.32 -31.35 -4.92
CA VAL A 389 1.08 -31.63 -4.62
C VAL A 389 1.81 -31.58 -5.94
N ASP A 390 2.49 -30.48 -6.19
CA ASP A 390 3.27 -30.30 -7.41
C ASP A 390 4.52 -31.18 -7.38
N ALA A 391 4.95 -31.59 -8.58
CA ALA A 391 6.22 -32.29 -8.70
C ALA A 391 7.35 -31.32 -8.36
N ILE A 392 7.92 -31.49 -7.18
CA ILE A 392 9.11 -30.75 -6.73
C ILE A 392 10.21 -30.89 -7.80
N PRO A 393 10.81 -29.77 -8.28
CA PRO A 393 11.87 -29.83 -9.27
C PRO A 393 12.99 -30.79 -8.88
N ALA A 394 13.48 -31.59 -9.83
CA ALA A 394 14.45 -32.66 -9.54
C ALA A 394 15.80 -32.15 -8.98
N ASN A 395 16.10 -30.86 -9.17
CA ASN A 395 17.27 -30.16 -8.66
C ASN A 395 17.02 -29.45 -7.33
N ASN A 396 15.81 -29.54 -6.77
CA ASN A 396 15.47 -28.95 -5.48
C ASN A 396 15.72 -29.97 -4.35
N HIS A 397 16.87 -29.91 -3.69
CA HIS A 397 17.28 -30.94 -2.73
C HIS A 397 16.65 -30.77 -1.35
N ARG A 398 16.30 -29.53 -0.98
CA ARG A 398 15.65 -29.21 0.30
C ARG A 398 14.30 -29.89 0.46
N PHE A 399 13.41 -29.76 -0.52
CA PHE A 399 12.04 -30.29 -0.38
C PHE A 399 11.90 -31.70 -0.99
N GLN A 400 12.82 -32.11 -1.87
CA GLN A 400 12.78 -33.44 -2.47
C GLN A 400 13.13 -34.53 -1.44
N GLY A 401 12.13 -35.35 -1.12
CA GLY A 401 12.32 -36.53 -0.26
C GLY A 401 12.23 -36.26 1.25
N ASP A 402 11.96 -35.03 1.67
CA ASP A 402 11.54 -34.73 3.04
C ASP A 402 10.07 -35.18 3.23
N PRO A 403 9.78 -36.21 4.04
CA PRO A 403 8.41 -36.67 4.29
C PRO A 403 7.52 -35.59 4.91
N SER A 404 8.13 -34.64 5.64
CA SER A 404 7.46 -33.50 6.29
C SER A 404 7.14 -32.38 5.31
N ALA A 405 7.74 -32.39 4.12
CA ALA A 405 7.45 -31.47 3.02
C ALA A 405 6.32 -31.96 2.10
N GLN A 406 5.64 -33.07 2.42
CA GLN A 406 4.75 -33.70 1.45
C GLN A 406 3.29 -33.27 1.51
N GLU A 407 2.72 -32.76 2.61
CA GLU A 407 1.29 -32.42 2.66
C GLU A 407 0.98 -31.35 3.73
N PRO A 408 -0.06 -30.51 3.53
CA PRO A 408 -0.75 -29.90 4.66
C PRO A 408 -1.26 -31.01 5.61
N ARG A 409 -1.30 -30.73 6.91
CA ARG A 409 -1.75 -31.69 7.92
C ARG A 409 -3.17 -31.37 8.34
N PHE A 410 -3.93 -32.43 8.62
CA PHE A 410 -5.35 -32.34 8.96
C PHE A 410 -5.62 -33.16 10.22
N PHE A 411 -6.13 -32.52 11.26
CA PHE A 411 -6.35 -33.16 12.56
C PHE A 411 -7.81 -33.02 12.98
N TYR A 412 -8.42 -34.12 13.38
CA TYR A 412 -9.77 -34.14 13.93
C TYR A 412 -9.74 -34.32 15.45
N ARG A 413 -10.43 -33.44 16.17
CA ARG A 413 -10.59 -33.52 17.62
C ARG A 413 -11.87 -34.29 17.98
N TYR A 414 -11.72 -35.50 18.52
CA TYR A 414 -12.87 -36.28 19.00
C TYR A 414 -13.18 -35.94 20.46
N GLU A 415 -14.04 -34.93 20.66
CA GLU A 415 -14.34 -34.34 21.97
C GLU A 415 -14.82 -35.34 23.02
N GLN A 416 -15.63 -36.33 22.64
CA GLN A 416 -16.18 -37.31 23.59
C GLN A 416 -15.13 -38.17 24.29
N GLN A 417 -13.94 -38.31 23.70
CA GLN A 417 -12.83 -39.10 24.26
C GLN A 417 -11.58 -38.25 24.50
N ASN A 418 -11.64 -36.94 24.30
CA ASN A 418 -10.51 -36.02 24.36
C ASN A 418 -9.29 -36.57 23.58
N ARG A 419 -9.53 -36.98 22.33
CA ARG A 419 -8.55 -37.67 21.50
C ARG A 419 -8.36 -36.97 20.15
N TRP A 420 -7.10 -36.81 19.76
CA TRP A 420 -6.71 -36.38 18.42
C TRP A 420 -6.62 -37.54 17.43
N ILE A 421 -6.99 -37.26 16.19
CA ILE A 421 -6.87 -38.19 15.05
C ILE A 421 -6.22 -37.42 13.92
N SER A 422 -5.03 -37.85 13.50
CA SER A 422 -4.44 -37.41 12.23
C SER A 422 -5.26 -38.00 11.08
N LEU A 423 -5.87 -37.14 10.28
CA LEU A 423 -6.73 -37.57 9.18
C LEU A 423 -5.92 -38.18 8.03
N GLY A 424 -4.65 -37.79 7.85
CA GLY A 424 -3.74 -38.39 6.86
C GLY A 424 -3.54 -39.90 7.05
N GLU A 425 -3.63 -40.40 8.28
CA GLU A 425 -3.49 -41.84 8.56
C GLU A 425 -4.74 -42.68 8.24
N VAL A 426 -5.91 -42.04 8.21
CA VAL A 426 -7.22 -42.73 8.08
C VAL A 426 -7.93 -42.42 6.78
N MET A 427 -7.50 -41.39 6.05
CA MET A 427 -8.07 -41.00 4.77
C MET A 427 -7.67 -41.93 3.64
N GLN A 428 -8.60 -42.13 2.71
CA GLN A 428 -8.34 -42.85 1.47
C GLN A 428 -7.92 -41.85 0.40
N ARG A 429 -6.73 -42.06 -0.19
CA ARG A 429 -6.19 -41.21 -1.27
C ARG A 429 -6.58 -41.75 -2.64
N SER A 430 -7.09 -40.87 -3.50
CA SER A 430 -7.32 -41.11 -4.92
C SER A 430 -6.87 -39.89 -5.73
N GLY A 431 -5.71 -39.98 -6.38
CA GLY A 431 -5.09 -38.81 -7.01
C GLY A 431 -4.76 -37.72 -5.97
N ASN A 432 -5.24 -36.50 -6.22
CA ASN A 432 -5.07 -35.32 -5.36
C ASN A 432 -6.17 -35.18 -4.30
N THR A 433 -7.08 -36.16 -4.18
CA THR A 433 -8.20 -36.12 -3.23
C THR A 433 -8.00 -37.13 -2.11
N LEU A 434 -8.05 -36.65 -0.87
CA LEU A 434 -8.22 -37.45 0.33
C LEU A 434 -9.70 -37.52 0.70
N SER A 435 -10.17 -38.67 1.19
CA SER A 435 -11.56 -38.81 1.63
C SER A 435 -11.70 -39.62 2.91
N VAL A 436 -12.62 -39.20 3.77
CA VAL A 436 -13.00 -39.93 5.01
C VAL A 436 -14.51 -39.87 5.21
N ALA A 437 -15.11 -40.99 5.65
CA ALA A 437 -16.52 -41.05 6.02
C ALA A 437 -16.65 -40.96 7.55
N PHE A 438 -17.58 -40.14 8.02
CA PHE A 438 -17.90 -40.02 9.43
C PHE A 438 -19.08 -40.94 9.80
N PRO A 439 -19.04 -41.61 10.96
CA PRO A 439 -20.23 -42.23 11.53
C PRO A 439 -21.37 -41.22 11.68
N VAL A 440 -22.59 -41.61 11.29
CA VAL A 440 -23.79 -40.76 11.37
C VAL A 440 -23.98 -40.15 12.76
N ASP A 441 -23.79 -40.95 13.82
CA ASP A 441 -24.01 -40.50 15.19
C ASP A 441 -23.00 -39.43 15.65
N ILE A 442 -21.82 -39.33 15.02
CA ILE A 442 -20.84 -38.28 15.34
C ILE A 442 -21.34 -36.93 14.80
N ILE A 443 -21.73 -36.88 13.53
CA ILE A 443 -22.22 -35.65 12.89
C ILE A 443 -23.60 -35.24 13.42
N LYS A 444 -24.43 -36.21 13.80
CA LYS A 444 -25.81 -35.95 14.23
C LYS A 444 -25.91 -35.28 15.60
N ASN A 445 -24.90 -35.45 16.47
CA ASN A 445 -25.01 -35.10 17.88
C ASN A 445 -24.27 -33.80 18.27
N GLN A 446 -23.35 -33.32 17.44
CA GLN A 446 -22.53 -32.14 17.74
C GLN A 446 -21.85 -31.59 16.48
N ASP A 447 -21.31 -30.38 16.59
CA ASP A 447 -20.33 -29.84 15.64
C ASP A 447 -18.99 -30.59 15.77
N ASN A 448 -18.24 -30.67 14.68
CA ASN A 448 -17.00 -31.45 14.60
C ASN A 448 -15.90 -30.61 13.94
N THR A 449 -14.82 -30.33 14.66
CA THR A 449 -13.76 -29.42 14.20
C THR A 449 -12.57 -30.19 13.63
N ILE A 450 -12.11 -29.74 12.48
CA ILE A 450 -10.87 -30.14 11.82
C ILE A 450 -9.91 -28.96 11.90
N TYR A 451 -8.68 -29.25 12.28
CA TYR A 451 -7.60 -28.30 12.36
C TYR A 451 -6.67 -28.54 11.18
N VAL A 452 -6.26 -27.45 10.53
CA VAL A 452 -5.44 -27.47 9.30
C VAL A 452 -4.21 -26.61 9.51
N ASP A 453 -3.05 -27.16 9.19
CA ASP A 453 -1.80 -26.41 9.10
C ASP A 453 -0.88 -26.97 8.02
N SER A 454 0.30 -26.37 7.88
CA SER A 454 1.41 -26.98 7.17
C SER A 454 2.73 -26.59 7.84
N LEU A 455 3.76 -27.41 7.69
CA LEU A 455 5.07 -27.08 8.25
C LEU A 455 5.67 -25.85 7.55
N PHE A 456 5.75 -25.84 6.23
CA PHE A 456 6.48 -24.80 5.48
C PHE A 456 5.61 -23.71 4.84
N GLY A 457 4.29 -23.75 5.01
CA GLY A 457 3.40 -22.87 4.25
C GLY A 457 3.44 -23.23 2.76
N ARG A 458 3.69 -22.24 1.91
CA ARG A 458 3.85 -22.43 0.46
C ARG A 458 5.28 -22.81 0.11
N HIS A 459 5.47 -23.75 -0.80
CA HIS A 459 6.79 -24.17 -1.28
C HIS A 459 6.67 -24.85 -2.66
N PRO A 460 7.77 -25.25 -3.32
CA PRO A 460 7.74 -25.75 -4.71
C PRO A 460 6.95 -27.05 -4.95
N GLY A 461 6.52 -27.72 -3.88
CA GLY A 461 5.68 -28.92 -3.94
C GLY A 461 4.24 -28.67 -3.47
N PHE A 462 3.92 -27.49 -2.95
CA PHE A 462 2.60 -27.14 -2.45
C PHE A 462 2.36 -25.64 -2.58
N ASN A 463 1.44 -25.26 -3.46
CA ASN A 463 1.09 -23.86 -3.69
C ASN A 463 0.25 -23.25 -2.54
N GLY A 464 -0.17 -24.03 -1.56
CA GLY A 464 -0.96 -23.56 -0.42
C GLY A 464 -2.48 -23.68 -0.60
N HIS A 465 -3.02 -24.02 -1.77
CA HIS A 465 -4.47 -24.18 -1.94
C HIS A 465 -4.99 -25.49 -1.36
N VAL A 466 -6.03 -25.39 -0.55
CA VAL A 466 -6.79 -26.54 -0.05
C VAL A 466 -8.27 -26.30 -0.30
N LYS A 467 -8.97 -27.26 -0.90
CA LYS A 467 -10.43 -27.28 -1.02
C LYS A 467 -11.00 -28.43 -0.23
N MET A 468 -11.93 -28.17 0.67
CA MET A 468 -12.63 -29.18 1.47
C MET A 468 -14.10 -29.21 1.06
N VAL A 469 -14.64 -30.40 0.80
CA VAL A 469 -16.04 -30.61 0.40
C VAL A 469 -16.67 -31.62 1.34
N PHE A 470 -17.72 -31.24 2.04
CA PHE A 470 -18.49 -32.11 2.90
C PHE A 470 -19.78 -32.51 2.22
N LYS A 471 -20.02 -33.82 2.08
CA LYS A 471 -21.15 -34.39 1.36
C LYS A 471 -21.98 -35.25 2.30
N VAL A 472 -23.30 -35.19 2.17
CA VAL A 472 -24.21 -36.19 2.70
C VAL A 472 -24.68 -37.07 1.54
N ILE A 473 -24.34 -38.35 1.59
CA ILE A 473 -24.66 -39.32 0.54
C ILE A 473 -25.74 -40.29 1.02
N ARG A 474 -26.83 -40.43 0.26
CA ARG A 474 -27.88 -41.43 0.52
C ARG A 474 -27.91 -42.44 -0.62
N GLY A 475 -27.61 -43.70 -0.31
CA GLY A 475 -27.41 -44.73 -1.33
C GLY A 475 -26.19 -44.41 -2.20
N SER A 476 -26.43 -43.93 -3.42
CA SER A 476 -25.40 -43.50 -4.37
C SER A 476 -25.53 -42.02 -4.80
N GLN A 477 -26.46 -41.27 -4.21
CA GLN A 477 -26.70 -39.87 -4.55
C GLN A 477 -26.15 -38.96 -3.46
N VAL A 478 -25.41 -37.93 -3.85
CA VAL A 478 -25.12 -36.77 -3.00
C VAL A 478 -26.43 -36.01 -2.86
N ILE A 479 -26.99 -35.95 -1.65
CA ILE A 479 -28.27 -35.28 -1.37
C ILE A 479 -28.09 -33.87 -0.81
N SER A 480 -26.90 -33.57 -0.28
CA SER A 480 -26.46 -32.23 0.10
C SER A 480 -24.93 -32.22 0.11
N GLN A 481 -24.34 -31.07 -0.20
CA GLN A 481 -22.92 -30.84 -0.08
C GLN A 481 -22.65 -29.38 0.23
N ASP A 482 -21.50 -29.12 0.83
CA ASP A 482 -20.97 -27.79 1.08
C ASP A 482 -19.45 -27.80 0.93
N GLU A 483 -18.84 -26.65 0.72
CA GLU A 483 -17.41 -26.54 0.41
C GLU A 483 -16.75 -25.30 0.99
N VAL A 484 -15.51 -25.45 1.44
CA VAL A 484 -14.65 -24.35 1.86
C VAL A 484 -13.30 -24.39 1.14
N ALA A 485 -12.71 -23.22 0.94
CA ALA A 485 -11.42 -22.99 0.34
C ALA A 485 -10.49 -22.33 1.36
N LEU A 486 -9.26 -22.84 1.42
CA LEU A 486 -8.20 -22.33 2.25
C LEU A 486 -6.94 -22.05 1.44
N ARG A 487 -6.10 -21.16 1.96
CA ARG A 487 -4.78 -20.84 1.41
C ARG A 487 -3.71 -20.76 2.50
N GLY A 488 -2.58 -21.40 2.27
CA GLY A 488 -1.41 -21.31 3.12
C GLY A 488 -0.85 -19.88 3.12
N ALA A 489 -0.59 -19.33 4.30
CA ALA A 489 0.04 -18.03 4.44
C ALA A 489 1.48 -18.09 3.90
N PRO A 490 1.94 -17.06 3.17
CA PRO A 490 3.31 -16.97 2.71
C PRO A 490 4.26 -16.66 3.88
N ILE A 491 5.54 -16.88 3.64
CA ILE A 491 6.62 -16.30 4.45
C ILE A 491 7.14 -15.06 3.71
N LEU A 492 7.05 -13.90 4.35
CA LEU A 492 7.45 -12.60 3.84
C LEU A 492 8.79 -12.19 4.47
N PHE A 493 9.66 -11.54 3.70
CA PHE A 493 10.94 -11.04 4.20
C PHE A 493 10.89 -9.53 4.45
N SER A 494 11.51 -9.11 5.54
CA SER A 494 11.41 -7.74 6.02
C SER A 494 12.21 -6.74 5.17
N HIS A 495 11.70 -5.52 5.05
CA HIS A 495 12.32 -4.41 4.32
C HIS A 495 12.65 -3.22 5.25
N VAL A 496 13.58 -2.37 4.81
CA VAL A 496 14.18 -1.30 5.62
C VAL A 496 13.24 -0.18 6.08
N LEU A 497 11.97 -0.19 5.68
CA LEU A 497 10.97 0.81 6.12
C LEU A 497 10.10 0.31 7.27
N GLN A 498 10.23 -0.96 7.65
CA GLN A 498 9.56 -1.49 8.84
C GLN A 498 10.25 -0.95 10.11
N THR A 499 9.55 -1.05 11.24
CA THR A 499 10.08 -0.63 12.54
C THR A 499 11.28 -1.48 12.92
N PRO A 500 12.47 -0.91 13.21
CA PRO A 500 13.61 -1.67 13.66
C PRO A 500 13.40 -2.20 15.09
N GLY A 501 13.68 -3.49 15.32
CA GLY A 501 13.56 -4.14 16.63
C GLY A 501 14.92 -4.43 17.29
N ALA A 502 15.80 -5.16 16.60
CA ALA A 502 17.09 -5.57 17.15
C ALA A 502 18.21 -5.58 16.10
N LEU A 503 19.32 -4.92 16.41
CA LEU A 503 20.54 -4.97 15.60
C LEU A 503 21.47 -6.04 16.17
N TYR A 504 21.80 -7.03 15.35
CA TYR A 504 22.72 -8.10 15.69
C TYR A 504 24.13 -7.76 15.22
N ILE A 505 25.13 -7.99 16.07
CA ILE A 505 26.56 -7.82 15.78
C ILE A 505 27.34 -8.94 16.45
N SER A 506 28.46 -9.37 15.87
CA SER A 506 29.33 -10.37 16.50
C SER A 506 29.86 -9.93 17.85
N ASP A 507 29.98 -10.89 18.78
CA ASP A 507 30.41 -10.64 20.14
C ASP A 507 31.84 -10.01 20.17
N PRO A 508 31.99 -8.76 20.65
CA PRO A 508 33.29 -8.10 20.71
C PRO A 508 34.26 -8.81 21.67
N ASP A 509 33.76 -9.59 22.64
CA ASP A 509 34.60 -10.37 23.56
C ASP A 509 35.21 -11.62 22.87
N ALA A 510 34.60 -12.07 21.77
CA ALA A 510 35.09 -13.18 20.96
C ALA A 510 36.06 -12.72 19.85
N TYR A 511 35.98 -11.45 19.45
CA TYR A 511 36.70 -10.91 18.30
C TYR A 511 37.20 -9.48 18.54
N ASP A 512 38.49 -9.33 18.89
CA ASP A 512 39.13 -8.03 19.15
C ASP A 512 38.89 -6.98 18.04
N GLY A 513 38.80 -7.40 16.78
CA GLY A 513 38.60 -6.47 15.67
C GLY A 513 37.17 -5.96 15.47
N VAL A 514 36.20 -6.45 16.27
CA VAL A 514 34.80 -5.99 16.25
C VAL A 514 34.56 -4.87 17.28
N VAL A 515 35.44 -4.74 18.27
CA VAL A 515 35.28 -3.84 19.42
C VAL A 515 35.02 -2.39 19.02
N ASP A 516 35.78 -1.85 18.06
CA ASP A 516 35.62 -0.44 17.65
C ASP A 516 34.27 -0.19 16.96
N LEU A 517 33.81 -1.13 16.12
CA LEU A 517 32.50 -1.06 15.50
C LEU A 517 31.39 -1.18 16.56
N TYR A 518 31.50 -2.15 17.45
CA TYR A 518 30.56 -2.34 18.55
C TYR A 518 30.43 -1.08 19.38
N ASN A 519 31.54 -0.48 19.83
CA ASN A 519 31.50 0.75 20.64
C ASN A 519 30.89 1.92 19.87
N THR A 520 31.19 2.06 18.58
CA THR A 520 30.59 3.11 17.75
C THR A 520 29.07 2.97 17.68
N ILE A 521 28.57 1.74 17.58
CA ILE A 521 27.12 1.45 17.57
C ILE A 521 26.54 1.66 18.97
N ASP A 522 27.09 1.04 20.01
CA ASP A 522 26.60 1.10 21.40
C ASP A 522 26.49 2.54 21.93
N GLU A 523 27.41 3.43 21.54
CA GLU A 523 27.40 4.83 21.94
C GLU A 523 26.32 5.69 21.23
N ASN A 524 25.83 5.26 20.06
CA ASN A 524 24.96 6.07 19.20
C ASN A 524 23.61 5.42 18.87
N LEU A 525 23.41 4.14 19.17
CA LEU A 525 22.18 3.41 18.87
C LEU A 525 21.00 4.03 19.63
N ASP A 526 19.86 4.13 18.93
CA ASP A 526 18.61 4.55 19.56
C ASP A 526 18.31 3.64 20.76
N PRO A 527 18.07 4.19 21.98
CA PRO A 527 17.72 3.41 23.16
C PRO A 527 16.51 2.48 23.00
N GLY A 528 15.65 2.72 22.00
CA GLY A 528 14.52 1.84 21.66
C GLY A 528 14.89 0.57 20.90
N ILE A 529 16.13 0.43 20.42
CA ILE A 529 16.58 -0.68 19.58
C ILE A 529 17.55 -1.56 20.36
N ASN A 530 17.30 -2.87 20.37
CA ASN A 530 18.16 -3.80 21.09
C ASN A 530 19.46 -4.09 20.33
N LEU A 531 20.62 -3.90 20.97
CA LEU A 531 21.91 -4.35 20.44
C LEU A 531 22.19 -5.78 20.90
N MET A 532 22.13 -6.73 19.98
CA MET A 532 22.25 -8.17 20.24
C MET A 532 23.63 -8.68 19.82
N ARG A 533 24.28 -9.46 20.69
CA ARG A 533 25.58 -10.09 20.41
C ARG A 533 25.41 -11.49 19.86
N THR A 534 26.03 -11.77 18.71
CA THR A 534 26.03 -13.10 18.08
C THR A 534 27.29 -13.87 18.51
N PRO A 535 27.17 -15.12 19.03
CA PRO A 535 28.32 -15.90 19.47
C PRO A 535 29.25 -16.35 18.33
N ALA A 536 30.48 -16.75 18.65
CA ALA A 536 31.39 -17.45 17.73
C ALA A 536 30.72 -18.69 17.05
N PRO A 537 31.19 -19.17 15.88
CA PRO A 537 32.47 -18.88 15.24
C PRO A 537 32.42 -17.90 14.05
N SER A 538 31.27 -17.33 13.70
CA SER A 538 31.18 -16.39 12.57
C SER A 538 31.26 -14.93 13.03
N ILE A 539 31.91 -14.11 12.21
CA ILE A 539 31.85 -12.64 12.32
C ILE A 539 30.80 -12.02 11.39
N TRP A 540 30.15 -12.84 10.56
CA TRP A 540 29.24 -12.40 9.50
C TRP A 540 27.79 -12.65 9.91
N ALA A 541 27.19 -11.68 10.62
CA ALA A 541 25.81 -11.81 11.09
C ALA A 541 24.81 -11.75 9.92
N GLN A 542 25.08 -10.95 8.87
CA GLN A 542 24.23 -10.85 7.68
C GLN A 542 24.22 -12.16 6.89
N ASP A 543 25.37 -12.80 6.75
CA ASP A 543 25.51 -14.02 5.95
C ASP A 543 24.79 -15.23 6.55
N ALA A 544 24.51 -15.19 7.85
CA ALA A 544 23.92 -16.28 8.61
C ALA A 544 22.47 -16.59 8.15
N GLY A 545 21.74 -15.58 7.69
CA GLY A 545 20.33 -15.73 7.37
C GLY A 545 19.60 -14.39 7.23
N GLN A 546 18.29 -14.47 7.00
CA GLN A 546 17.42 -13.32 6.81
C GLN A 546 16.19 -13.45 7.70
N PHE A 547 15.76 -12.32 8.27
CA PHE A 547 14.53 -12.24 9.04
C PHE A 547 13.31 -12.06 8.15
N GLY A 548 12.23 -12.75 8.51
CA GLY A 548 10.94 -12.64 7.86
C GLY A 548 9.80 -12.86 8.85
N TYR A 549 8.60 -13.03 8.33
CA TYR A 549 7.40 -13.23 9.11
C TYR A 549 6.29 -13.90 8.28
N SER A 550 5.30 -14.47 8.97
CA SER A 550 4.02 -14.88 8.36
C SER A 550 2.87 -14.26 9.13
N GLN A 551 1.71 -14.12 8.50
CA GLN A 551 0.54 -13.44 9.08
C GLN A 551 -0.73 -14.25 8.94
N LYS A 552 -1.60 -14.12 9.94
CA LYS A 552 -2.93 -14.74 9.96
C LYS A 552 -3.94 -13.84 10.68
N PRO A 553 -5.23 -13.94 10.37
CA PRO A 553 -6.28 -13.24 11.09
C PRO A 553 -6.46 -13.80 12.51
N THR A 554 -6.86 -12.91 13.42
CA THR A 554 -7.31 -13.24 14.77
C THR A 554 -8.43 -12.27 15.16
N PRO A 555 -9.21 -12.58 16.22
CA PRO A 555 -10.23 -11.66 16.76
C PRO A 555 -9.72 -10.27 17.15
N LYS A 556 -8.41 -10.08 17.28
CA LYS A 556 -7.77 -8.81 17.64
C LYS A 556 -7.12 -8.11 16.44
N GLY A 557 -7.31 -8.62 15.23
CA GLY A 557 -6.61 -8.19 14.01
C GLY A 557 -5.53 -9.19 13.58
N LEU A 558 -4.53 -8.72 12.83
CA LEU A 558 -3.48 -9.59 12.30
C LEU A 558 -2.49 -10.02 13.39
N LYS A 559 -2.31 -11.33 13.57
CA LYS A 559 -1.16 -11.90 14.30
C LYS A 559 -0.04 -12.11 13.29
N THR A 560 1.16 -11.68 13.67
CA THR A 560 2.39 -11.90 12.92
C THR A 560 3.28 -12.86 13.72
N THR A 561 3.78 -13.90 13.07
CA THR A 561 4.78 -14.81 13.63
C THR A 561 6.11 -14.51 12.96
N ALA A 562 7.15 -14.20 13.76
CA ALA A 562 8.49 -13.96 13.23
C ALA A 562 9.09 -15.27 12.71
N ILE A 563 9.77 -15.24 11.57
CA ILE A 563 10.41 -16.41 10.96
C ILE A 563 11.90 -16.12 10.76
N ASP A 564 12.72 -16.92 11.44
CA ASP A 564 14.17 -16.91 11.35
C ASP A 564 14.62 -17.84 10.21
N SER A 565 15.10 -17.29 9.09
CA SER A 565 15.55 -18.09 7.95
C SER A 565 17.07 -18.18 7.88
N ARG A 566 17.63 -19.33 8.27
CA ARG A 566 19.07 -19.61 8.13
C ARG A 566 19.43 -19.92 6.68
N LEU A 567 20.46 -19.24 6.17
CA LEU A 567 20.95 -19.42 4.81
C LEU A 567 22.28 -20.19 4.79
N PRO A 568 22.56 -20.98 3.74
CA PRO A 568 23.84 -21.66 3.58
C PRO A 568 24.93 -20.64 3.29
N SER A 569 25.92 -20.57 4.18
CA SER A 569 27.06 -19.65 4.07
C SER A 569 28.37 -20.40 4.28
N GLY A 570 29.50 -19.72 4.06
CA GLY A 570 30.83 -20.33 4.21
C GLY A 570 31.14 -20.88 5.62
N SER A 571 30.40 -20.45 6.65
CA SER A 571 30.56 -20.87 8.04
C SER A 571 29.37 -21.67 8.60
N ASN A 572 28.25 -21.79 7.87
CA ASN A 572 27.01 -22.44 8.29
C ASN A 572 26.67 -22.16 9.77
N TYR A 573 26.44 -20.91 10.11
CA TYR A 573 26.19 -20.43 11.47
C TYR A 573 24.85 -19.69 11.53
N TRP A 574 24.12 -19.81 12.64
CA TRP A 574 22.89 -19.05 12.91
C TRP A 574 22.75 -18.79 14.40
N PHE A 575 22.22 -17.62 14.74
CA PHE A 575 22.08 -17.14 16.11
C PHE A 575 20.62 -16.94 16.55
N GLY A 576 19.68 -16.95 15.61
CA GLY A 576 18.25 -16.97 15.92
C GLY A 576 17.84 -18.29 16.56
N LYS A 577 16.70 -18.29 17.25
CA LYS A 577 16.24 -19.40 18.08
C LYS A 577 14.77 -19.67 17.83
N LEU A 578 14.48 -20.92 17.50
CA LEU A 578 13.15 -21.51 17.59
C LEU A 578 12.60 -21.34 19.03
N ASN A 579 11.36 -20.86 19.13
CA ASN A 579 10.56 -20.79 20.35
C ASN A 579 9.09 -20.49 20.00
N ALA A 580 8.22 -20.38 20.99
CA ALA A 580 6.79 -20.12 20.83
C ALA A 580 6.44 -18.87 20.00
N GLU A 581 7.29 -17.84 20.01
CA GLU A 581 7.03 -16.58 19.28
C GLU A 581 7.73 -16.53 17.91
N ARG A 582 8.62 -17.50 17.62
CA ARG A 582 9.50 -17.46 16.45
C ARG A 582 9.62 -18.81 15.77
N GLY A 583 9.22 -18.85 14.50
CA GLY A 583 9.46 -19.98 13.65
C GLY A 583 10.88 -20.03 13.07
N TYR A 584 11.32 -21.21 12.65
CA TYR A 584 12.66 -21.41 12.11
C TYR A 584 12.67 -22.17 10.79
N LEU A 585 13.35 -21.62 9.78
CA LEU A 585 13.54 -22.21 8.46
C LEU A 585 15.04 -22.37 8.16
N ASP A 586 15.45 -23.57 7.77
CA ASP A 586 16.87 -23.87 7.52
C ASP A 586 17.10 -24.25 6.05
N PHE A 587 17.91 -23.50 5.32
CA PHE A 587 18.24 -23.82 3.92
C PHE A 587 19.61 -24.48 3.74
N THR A 588 20.27 -24.94 4.82
CA THR A 588 21.65 -25.46 4.76
C THR A 588 21.81 -26.82 4.07
N ASP A 589 20.71 -27.49 3.72
CA ASP A 589 20.72 -28.66 2.83
C ASP A 589 21.08 -28.30 1.38
N ALA A 590 20.89 -27.03 1.00
CA ALA A 590 21.36 -26.50 -0.28
C ALA A 590 22.89 -26.30 -0.26
N SER A 591 23.50 -26.07 -1.44
CA SER A 591 24.96 -25.94 -1.53
C SER A 591 25.50 -24.83 -0.62
N SER A 592 26.55 -25.09 0.17
CA SER A 592 27.20 -24.12 1.09
C SER A 592 28.05 -23.05 0.39
N LYS A 593 27.67 -22.66 -0.83
CA LYS A 593 28.39 -21.65 -1.61
C LYS A 593 28.13 -20.27 -1.03
N LYS A 594 29.17 -19.43 -1.00
CA LYS A 594 29.08 -18.04 -0.53
C LYS A 594 27.95 -17.24 -1.17
N ILE A 595 27.61 -17.52 -2.43
CA ILE A 595 26.54 -16.84 -3.16
C ILE A 595 25.15 -16.98 -2.53
N ASN A 596 24.93 -17.98 -1.67
CA ASN A 596 23.64 -18.21 -1.01
C ASN A 596 23.51 -17.49 0.35
N SER A 597 24.52 -16.72 0.75
CA SER A 597 24.53 -16.03 2.05
C SER A 597 23.58 -14.84 2.05
N GLY A 598 23.13 -14.42 3.23
CA GLY A 598 22.21 -13.28 3.38
C GLY A 598 22.74 -11.93 2.88
N GLY A 599 24.07 -11.71 2.77
CA GLY A 599 24.62 -10.52 2.10
C GLY A 599 24.27 -10.45 0.61
N ASN A 600 23.88 -11.58 0.01
CA ASN A 600 23.44 -11.67 -1.37
C ASN A 600 21.90 -11.63 -1.55
N LEU A 601 21.17 -11.22 -0.51
CA LEU A 601 19.71 -11.12 -0.47
C LEU A 601 19.30 -9.80 0.21
N GLU A 602 18.52 -8.98 -0.49
CA GLU A 602 17.94 -7.74 0.03
C GLU A 602 16.45 -7.67 -0.33
N VAL A 603 15.71 -6.74 0.29
CA VAL A 603 14.28 -6.54 0.02
C VAL A 603 14.03 -5.09 -0.38
N ILE A 604 13.59 -4.87 -1.61
CA ILE A 604 13.10 -3.58 -2.10
C ILE A 604 11.80 -3.25 -1.37
N PRO A 605 11.69 -2.07 -0.71
CA PRO A 605 10.47 -1.68 0.01
C PRO A 605 9.26 -1.51 -0.92
N PRO A 606 8.05 -1.36 -0.36
CA PRO A 606 6.83 -1.26 -1.13
C PRO A 606 6.86 -0.19 -2.23
N TYR A 607 6.28 -0.53 -3.38
CA TYR A 607 6.22 0.35 -4.55
C TYR A 607 5.10 -0.05 -5.52
N SER A 608 4.78 0.85 -6.44
CA SER A 608 3.86 0.62 -7.55
C SER A 608 4.57 0.92 -8.86
N HIS A 609 4.45 0.03 -9.85
CA HIS A 609 5.04 0.25 -11.17
C HIS A 609 4.21 -0.40 -12.28
N ASN A 610 4.03 0.30 -13.40
CA ASN A 610 3.29 -0.18 -14.58
C ASN A 610 1.89 -0.75 -14.29
N GLY A 611 1.17 -0.16 -13.33
CA GLY A 611 -0.18 -0.60 -12.94
C GLY A 611 -0.21 -1.87 -12.09
N LYS A 612 0.94 -2.30 -11.55
CA LYS A 612 1.05 -3.37 -10.56
C LYS A 612 1.59 -2.83 -9.25
N ASP A 613 0.97 -3.24 -8.15
CA ASP A 613 1.37 -2.88 -6.80
C ASP A 613 2.14 -4.02 -6.13
N TYR A 614 3.20 -3.64 -5.40
CA TYR A 614 4.00 -4.54 -4.57
C TYR A 614 3.98 -4.02 -3.12
N PRO A 615 2.87 -4.21 -2.38
CA PRO A 615 2.69 -3.62 -1.05
C PRO A 615 3.60 -4.21 0.03
N PHE A 616 4.22 -5.37 -0.24
CA PHE A 616 5.22 -6.02 0.62
C PHE A 616 6.63 -5.93 0.05
N GLY A 617 6.82 -5.17 -1.03
CA GLY A 617 8.09 -5.08 -1.72
C GLY A 617 8.44 -6.31 -2.56
N ARG A 618 9.70 -6.43 -2.96
CA ARG A 618 10.24 -7.58 -3.72
C ARG A 618 11.63 -7.94 -3.27
N LEU A 619 11.93 -9.24 -3.31
CA LEU A 619 13.28 -9.76 -3.07
C LEU A 619 14.22 -9.34 -4.21
N VAL A 620 15.47 -9.07 -3.85
CA VAL A 620 16.58 -8.85 -4.78
C VAL A 620 17.71 -9.77 -4.40
N ILE A 621 18.23 -10.50 -5.38
CA ILE A 621 19.32 -11.46 -5.18
C ILE A 621 20.43 -11.25 -6.20
N GLY A 622 21.67 -11.58 -5.83
CA GLY A 622 22.77 -11.57 -6.78
C GLY A 622 22.93 -12.88 -7.54
N GLY A 623 23.36 -12.79 -8.79
CA GLY A 623 23.62 -13.95 -9.64
C GLY A 623 24.67 -13.70 -10.73
N SER A 624 24.82 -14.70 -11.59
CA SER A 624 25.80 -14.77 -12.67
C SER A 624 25.36 -14.09 -13.98
N ILE A 625 24.31 -13.26 -13.96
CA ILE A 625 23.86 -12.47 -15.12
C ILE A 625 25.08 -11.84 -15.77
N SER A 626 25.37 -12.22 -17.02
CA SER A 626 26.53 -11.71 -17.74
C SER A 626 26.36 -10.22 -17.99
N PRO A 627 27.16 -9.34 -17.37
CA PRO A 627 27.42 -8.06 -17.98
C PRO A 627 28.44 -8.31 -19.10
N ASP A 628 28.41 -7.53 -20.17
CA ASP A 628 29.48 -7.56 -21.19
C ASP A 628 30.78 -6.97 -20.60
N LEU A 629 31.40 -7.68 -19.66
CA LEU A 629 32.66 -7.27 -19.02
C LEU A 629 33.86 -7.66 -19.90
N PRO A 630 34.82 -6.74 -20.16
CA PRO A 630 36.08 -7.06 -20.84
C PRO A 630 37.05 -7.90 -19.97
N VAL A 631 36.67 -8.24 -18.73
CA VAL A 631 37.49 -9.07 -17.84
C VAL A 631 37.41 -10.52 -18.30
N GLN A 632 38.56 -11.09 -18.70
CA GLN A 632 38.69 -12.50 -19.07
C GLN A 632 38.40 -13.42 -17.88
N THR A 633 37.16 -13.85 -17.71
CA THR A 633 36.89 -15.22 -17.24
C THR A 633 36.73 -16.07 -18.49
N ASN A 634 37.78 -16.79 -18.90
CA ASN A 634 37.73 -17.77 -19.98
C ASN A 634 36.78 -18.93 -19.61
N SER A 635 35.45 -18.75 -19.63
CA SER A 635 34.44 -19.82 -19.51
C SER A 635 32.95 -19.36 -19.49
N GLY A 636 32.52 -18.33 -20.25
CA GLY A 636 31.09 -17.99 -20.31
C GLY A 636 30.46 -17.64 -18.94
N VAL A 637 29.12 -17.66 -18.85
CA VAL A 637 28.39 -17.44 -17.60
C VAL A 637 28.60 -18.61 -16.65
N ASP A 638 29.34 -18.41 -15.56
CA ASP A 638 29.48 -19.40 -14.49
C ASP A 638 28.21 -19.43 -13.63
N LYS A 639 27.20 -20.18 -14.10
CA LYS A 639 25.95 -20.44 -13.38
C LYS A 639 26.14 -21.11 -12.01
N SER A 640 27.35 -21.60 -11.70
CA SER A 640 27.64 -22.07 -10.34
C SER A 640 27.62 -20.95 -9.30
N ARG A 641 27.62 -19.68 -9.76
CA ARG A 641 27.50 -18.45 -8.99
C ARG A 641 26.11 -17.81 -9.10
N ASP A 642 25.08 -18.59 -9.40
CA ASP A 642 23.69 -18.21 -9.16
C ASP A 642 23.25 -18.62 -7.75
N PHE A 643 22.31 -17.87 -7.18
CA PHE A 643 21.61 -18.27 -5.96
C PHE A 643 20.93 -19.64 -6.18
N HIS A 644 21.01 -20.53 -5.20
CA HIS A 644 20.60 -21.93 -5.39
C HIS A 644 19.07 -22.08 -5.54
N SER A 645 18.65 -22.97 -6.46
CA SER A 645 17.23 -23.20 -6.77
C SER A 645 16.40 -23.65 -5.57
N ASP A 646 16.97 -24.43 -4.65
CA ASP A 646 16.33 -24.81 -3.37
C ASP A 646 15.75 -23.63 -2.59
N ILE A 647 16.37 -22.46 -2.74
CA ILE A 647 16.01 -21.23 -2.03
C ILE A 647 15.17 -20.33 -2.94
N THR A 648 15.58 -20.13 -4.20
CA THR A 648 14.83 -19.26 -5.12
C THR A 648 13.47 -19.82 -5.49
N ASP A 649 13.35 -21.15 -5.66
CA ASP A 649 12.07 -21.80 -5.91
C ASP A 649 11.13 -21.57 -4.71
N PHE A 650 11.66 -21.65 -3.48
CA PHE A 650 10.88 -21.35 -2.28
C PHE A 650 10.42 -19.89 -2.25
N PHE A 651 11.31 -18.93 -2.55
CA PHE A 651 10.96 -17.51 -2.63
C PHE A 651 9.85 -17.27 -3.66
N SER A 652 9.95 -17.85 -4.85
CA SER A 652 8.92 -17.74 -5.90
C SER A 652 7.59 -18.37 -5.48
N SER A 653 7.59 -19.47 -4.73
CA SER A 653 6.34 -20.09 -4.21
C SER A 653 5.58 -19.22 -3.20
N GLN A 654 6.18 -18.16 -2.67
CA GLN A 654 5.47 -17.27 -1.76
C GLN A 654 4.48 -16.34 -2.50
N GLU A 655 4.74 -16.06 -3.79
CA GLU A 655 3.92 -15.27 -4.73
C GLU A 655 3.74 -13.77 -4.35
N VAL A 656 3.57 -13.45 -3.07
CA VAL A 656 3.20 -12.12 -2.56
C VAL A 656 4.30 -11.06 -2.76
N GLN A 657 5.57 -11.42 -2.61
CA GLN A 657 6.72 -10.54 -2.94
C GLN A 657 7.22 -10.76 -4.38
N GLY A 658 6.48 -11.52 -5.19
CA GLY A 658 6.81 -11.87 -6.58
C GLY A 658 8.12 -12.65 -6.73
N ASP A 659 8.51 -12.88 -7.99
CA ASP A 659 9.82 -13.46 -8.29
C ASP A 659 10.95 -12.50 -7.90
N PRO A 660 12.05 -13.00 -7.30
CA PRO A 660 13.20 -12.17 -6.97
C PRO A 660 13.80 -11.47 -8.19
N ILE A 661 14.16 -10.20 -8.04
CA ILE A 661 14.93 -9.47 -9.04
C ILE A 661 16.38 -9.94 -8.95
N VAL A 662 16.92 -10.50 -10.03
CA VAL A 662 18.29 -10.99 -10.06
C VAL A 662 19.21 -9.88 -10.60
N LEU A 663 20.31 -9.59 -9.91
CA LEU A 663 21.30 -8.57 -10.29
C LEU A 663 22.71 -9.17 -10.46
N PRO A 664 23.57 -8.58 -11.32
CA PRO A 664 24.93 -9.07 -11.55
C PRO A 664 25.86 -8.80 -10.34
N SER A 665 26.16 -9.83 -9.56
CA SER A 665 27.10 -9.77 -8.43
C SER A 665 28.28 -10.75 -8.57
N ALA A 666 28.16 -11.77 -9.44
CA ALA A 666 29.15 -12.85 -9.55
C ALA A 666 30.56 -12.41 -10.01
N TRP A 667 30.72 -11.18 -10.48
CA TRP A 667 32.02 -10.59 -10.82
C TRP A 667 32.85 -10.24 -9.57
N LEU A 668 32.22 -10.06 -8.41
CA LEU A 668 32.88 -9.82 -7.14
C LEU A 668 33.58 -11.08 -6.63
N THR A 669 34.62 -10.90 -5.82
CA THR A 669 35.32 -12.03 -5.18
C THR A 669 34.40 -12.80 -4.22
N VAL A 670 33.62 -12.09 -3.40
CA VAL A 670 32.62 -12.71 -2.49
C VAL A 670 31.33 -12.99 -3.26
N GLY A 671 30.83 -11.99 -4.00
CA GLY A 671 29.71 -12.18 -4.93
C GLY A 671 28.39 -11.65 -4.40
N HIS A 672 28.39 -10.72 -3.46
CA HIS A 672 27.19 -10.27 -2.76
C HIS A 672 26.70 -8.92 -3.30
N ILE A 673 25.39 -8.72 -3.34
CA ILE A 673 24.78 -7.46 -3.78
C ILE A 673 24.96 -6.32 -2.78
N ASP A 674 25.10 -6.63 -1.49
CA ASP A 674 25.39 -5.64 -0.44
C ASP A 674 26.80 -5.01 -0.55
N GLU A 675 27.66 -5.57 -1.41
CA GLU A 675 28.95 -4.97 -1.78
C GLU A 675 28.81 -3.94 -2.92
N ILE A 676 27.63 -3.86 -3.55
CA ILE A 676 27.35 -3.00 -4.72
C ILE A 676 26.36 -1.90 -4.38
N PHE A 677 25.31 -2.19 -3.62
CA PHE A 677 24.33 -1.19 -3.20
C PHE A 677 23.79 -1.45 -1.80
N LYS A 678 23.20 -0.41 -1.21
CA LYS A 678 22.35 -0.49 -0.03
C LYS A 678 21.06 0.29 -0.24
N ILE A 679 19.95 -0.31 0.18
CA ILE A 679 18.66 0.36 0.21
C ILE A 679 18.55 1.11 1.53
N LEU A 680 18.21 2.40 1.47
CA LEU A 680 18.14 3.27 2.64
C LEU A 680 16.78 3.97 2.67
N PRO A 681 16.15 4.10 3.85
CA PRO A 681 15.11 5.11 4.04
C PRO A 681 15.60 6.50 3.60
N ASN A 682 14.71 7.30 3.01
CA ASN A 682 14.99 8.68 2.68
C ASN A 682 14.37 9.58 3.76
N LEU A 683 15.17 9.97 4.75
CA LEU A 683 14.70 10.73 5.91
C LEU A 683 14.23 12.15 5.55
N ASN A 684 14.63 12.65 4.37
CA ASN A 684 14.24 13.95 3.85
C ASN A 684 13.10 13.89 2.82
N ALA A 685 12.50 12.72 2.59
CA ALA A 685 11.41 12.57 1.63
C ALA A 685 10.17 13.40 2.04
N GLY A 686 9.80 14.37 1.19
CA GLY A 686 8.54 15.08 1.30
C GLY A 686 7.34 14.19 1.03
N PRO A 687 6.09 14.65 1.22
CA PRO A 687 4.89 13.82 1.13
C PRO A 687 4.78 13.01 -0.17
N ASN A 688 5.16 13.60 -1.31
CA ASN A 688 5.06 12.99 -2.63
C ASN A 688 6.35 12.28 -3.09
N ASP A 689 7.42 12.36 -2.31
CA ASP A 689 8.71 11.75 -2.68
C ASP A 689 8.74 10.27 -2.30
N ARG A 690 9.55 9.49 -3.03
CA ARG A 690 9.85 8.11 -2.67
C ARG A 690 10.53 8.08 -1.29
N LYS A 691 10.03 7.21 -0.41
CA LYS A 691 10.47 7.12 1.00
C LYS A 691 11.79 6.38 1.20
N TRP A 692 12.43 5.97 0.11
CA TRP A 692 13.64 5.18 0.12
C TRP A 692 14.45 5.43 -1.15
N VAL A 693 15.75 5.23 -1.07
CA VAL A 693 16.71 5.41 -2.17
C VAL A 693 17.68 4.22 -2.22
N ILE A 694 18.45 4.13 -3.31
CA ILE A 694 19.53 3.14 -3.45
C ILE A 694 20.87 3.87 -3.44
N ALA A 695 21.63 3.71 -2.34
CA ALA A 695 23.03 4.08 -2.31
C ALA A 695 23.83 3.02 -3.07
N ILE A 696 24.45 3.38 -4.19
CA ILE A 696 25.09 2.44 -5.11
C ILE A 696 26.55 2.82 -5.37
N ALA A 697 27.41 1.82 -5.47
CA ALA A 697 28.82 1.97 -5.80
C ALA A 697 29.00 2.70 -7.13
N SER A 698 29.85 3.73 -7.14
CA SER A 698 30.22 4.50 -8.32
C SER A 698 31.73 4.50 -8.52
N PRO A 699 32.24 3.56 -9.33
CA PRO A 699 33.63 3.59 -9.79
C PRO A 699 33.98 4.85 -10.58
N GLU A 700 33.04 5.44 -11.33
CA GLU A 700 33.30 6.69 -12.04
C GLU A 700 33.65 7.84 -11.10
N LYS A 701 32.83 8.10 -10.06
CA LYS A 701 33.16 9.12 -9.04
C LYS A 701 34.43 8.80 -8.28
N ALA A 702 34.73 7.52 -8.08
CA ALA A 702 35.94 7.09 -7.41
C ALA A 702 37.21 7.38 -8.24
N LEU A 703 37.14 7.29 -9.57
CA LEU A 703 38.24 7.59 -10.48
C LEU A 703 38.55 9.10 -10.57
N GLU A 704 37.62 9.96 -10.17
CA GLU A 704 37.91 11.40 -9.96
C GLU A 704 38.86 11.63 -8.77
N ILE A 705 38.90 10.69 -7.82
CA ILE A 705 39.71 10.75 -6.60
C ILE A 705 41.06 10.03 -6.80
N ASP A 706 41.04 8.83 -7.39
CA ASP A 706 42.22 7.97 -7.59
C ASP A 706 42.08 7.15 -8.88
N ASP A 707 43.01 7.32 -9.82
CA ASP A 707 42.96 6.76 -11.18
C ASP A 707 43.48 5.31 -11.29
N ARG A 708 43.76 4.64 -10.17
CA ARG A 708 44.20 3.24 -10.20
C ARG A 708 43.09 2.33 -10.69
N TYR A 709 43.50 1.31 -11.44
CA TYR A 709 42.57 0.35 -12.05
C TYR A 709 41.50 1.03 -12.95
N THR A 710 41.82 2.18 -13.57
CA THR A 710 40.89 2.96 -14.42
C THR A 710 40.14 2.09 -15.43
N GLU A 711 40.85 1.29 -16.23
CA GLU A 711 40.22 0.46 -17.27
C GLU A 711 39.20 -0.52 -16.68
N ASN A 712 39.57 -1.19 -15.58
CA ASN A 712 38.69 -2.13 -14.87
C ASN A 712 37.47 -1.43 -14.27
N ASN A 713 37.67 -0.31 -13.57
CA ASN A 713 36.59 0.40 -12.88
C ASN A 713 35.63 1.11 -13.85
N MET A 714 36.14 1.65 -14.96
CA MET A 714 35.29 2.21 -16.01
C MET A 714 34.44 1.12 -16.67
N ALA A 715 34.99 -0.08 -16.85
CA ALA A 715 34.24 -1.24 -17.32
C ALA A 715 33.17 -1.69 -16.31
N ILE A 716 33.49 -1.73 -15.01
CA ILE A 716 32.51 -2.05 -13.95
C ILE A 716 31.38 -1.01 -13.95
N GLN A 717 31.70 0.29 -14.00
CA GLN A 717 30.67 1.33 -14.07
C GLN A 717 29.75 1.11 -15.30
N THR A 718 30.36 0.99 -16.47
CA THR A 718 29.64 0.97 -17.75
C THR A 718 28.78 -0.28 -17.91
N HIS A 719 29.32 -1.45 -17.55
CA HIS A 719 28.69 -2.73 -17.86
C HIS A 719 27.96 -3.35 -16.68
N VAL A 720 28.30 -3.01 -15.43
CA VAL A 720 27.67 -3.59 -14.23
C VAL A 720 26.76 -2.57 -13.56
N ILE A 721 27.33 -1.46 -13.07
CA ILE A 721 26.57 -0.50 -12.25
C ILE A 721 25.43 0.12 -13.04
N ASN A 722 25.70 0.55 -14.29
CA ASN A 722 24.67 1.09 -15.14
C ASN A 722 23.61 0.03 -15.51
N GLN A 723 24.01 -1.23 -15.72
CA GLN A 723 23.05 -2.31 -15.96
C GLN A 723 22.14 -2.54 -14.75
N ILE A 724 22.69 -2.55 -13.53
CA ILE A 724 21.91 -2.66 -12.29
C ILE A 724 20.89 -1.51 -12.20
N LYS A 725 21.34 -0.27 -12.42
CA LYS A 725 20.44 0.89 -12.42
C LYS A 725 19.31 0.70 -13.44
N GLU A 726 19.62 0.32 -14.68
CA GLU A 726 18.61 0.12 -15.72
C GLU A 726 17.64 -1.03 -15.40
N THR A 727 18.12 -2.16 -14.85
CA THR A 727 17.25 -3.24 -14.39
C THR A 727 16.29 -2.77 -13.31
N LEU A 728 16.78 -2.00 -12.32
CA LEU A 728 15.92 -1.49 -11.25
C LEU A 728 14.95 -0.40 -11.74
N LYS A 729 15.34 0.44 -12.70
CA LYS A 729 14.40 1.36 -13.37
C LYS A 729 13.28 0.59 -14.08
N GLN A 730 13.60 -0.53 -14.73
CA GLN A 730 12.63 -1.36 -15.46
C GLN A 730 11.71 -2.17 -14.55
N GLU A 731 12.26 -2.78 -13.49
CA GLU A 731 11.51 -3.68 -12.58
C GLU A 731 10.75 -2.92 -11.48
N VAL A 732 11.24 -1.74 -11.09
CA VAL A 732 10.80 -1.01 -9.89
C VAL A 732 10.29 0.41 -10.20
N GLY A 733 10.52 0.90 -11.42
CA GLY A 733 10.15 2.27 -11.79
C GLY A 733 10.98 3.33 -11.08
N LEU A 734 12.25 3.01 -10.80
CA LEU A 734 13.20 4.01 -10.31
C LEU A 734 13.53 5.03 -11.39
N THR A 735 13.99 6.19 -10.94
CA THR A 735 14.55 7.28 -11.73
C THR A 735 15.99 7.54 -11.31
N ASP A 736 16.71 8.39 -12.03
CA ASP A 736 18.09 8.74 -11.65
C ASP A 736 18.17 9.42 -10.27
N ASP A 737 17.11 10.13 -9.86
CA ASP A 737 17.01 10.80 -8.56
C ASP A 737 16.86 9.82 -7.38
N ASP A 738 16.48 8.56 -7.65
CA ASP A 738 16.35 7.50 -6.64
C ASP A 738 17.70 6.83 -6.32
N PHE A 739 18.79 7.19 -7.03
CA PHE A 739 20.13 6.62 -6.82
C PHE A 739 21.08 7.63 -6.18
N VAL A 740 21.80 7.19 -5.15
CA VAL A 740 22.91 7.94 -4.54
C VAL A 740 24.23 7.27 -4.89
N ASP A 741 24.96 7.87 -5.83
CA ASP A 741 26.26 7.37 -6.26
C ASP A 741 27.34 7.61 -5.20
N VAL A 742 27.84 6.53 -4.61
CA VAL A 742 28.87 6.50 -3.56
C VAL A 742 30.22 6.08 -4.15
N PRO A 743 31.30 6.87 -4.01
CA PRO A 743 32.60 6.55 -4.61
C PRO A 743 33.19 5.22 -4.10
N MET A 744 33.38 4.26 -5.01
CA MET A 744 33.94 2.94 -4.71
C MET A 744 34.90 2.46 -5.80
N LEU A 745 36.14 2.10 -5.42
CA LEU A 745 37.09 1.43 -6.30
C LEU A 745 37.13 -0.08 -6.06
N TYR A 746 37.25 -0.83 -7.16
CA TYR A 746 37.46 -2.28 -7.15
C TYR A 746 38.79 -2.66 -7.83
N THR A 747 39.42 -3.71 -7.33
CA THR A 747 40.58 -4.34 -7.96
C THR A 747 40.16 -5.19 -9.15
N SER A 748 41.12 -5.63 -9.97
CA SER A 748 40.86 -6.53 -11.10
C SER A 748 40.38 -7.94 -10.69
N THR A 749 40.42 -8.29 -9.40
CA THR A 749 39.90 -9.56 -8.88
C THR A 749 38.44 -9.44 -8.40
N GLY A 750 37.84 -8.24 -8.50
CA GLY A 750 36.50 -7.98 -7.97
C GLY A 750 36.47 -7.81 -6.45
N SER A 751 37.58 -7.39 -5.83
CA SER A 751 37.62 -7.03 -4.39
C SER A 751 37.56 -5.52 -4.25
N SER A 752 37.00 -5.01 -3.15
CA SER A 752 37.04 -3.58 -2.82
C SER A 752 38.49 -3.12 -2.56
N TYR A 753 38.87 -1.93 -3.06
CA TYR A 753 40.23 -1.41 -2.95
C TYR A 753 40.51 -0.77 -1.56
N HIS A 754 39.49 -0.14 -0.97
CA HIS A 754 39.43 0.34 0.41
C HIS A 754 38.19 -0.26 1.09
N ALA A 755 38.00 -0.02 2.39
CA ALA A 755 36.80 -0.53 3.07
C ALA A 755 35.53 -0.09 2.31
N ASN A 756 34.60 -1.01 2.10
CA ASN A 756 33.48 -0.80 1.20
C ASN A 756 32.40 0.08 1.85
N VAL A 757 32.43 1.38 1.57
CA VAL A 757 31.51 2.36 2.17
C VAL A 757 30.05 2.10 1.85
N VAL A 758 29.74 1.40 0.76
CA VAL A 758 28.36 1.05 0.39
C VAL A 758 27.79 -0.02 1.31
N ASN A 759 28.64 -0.87 1.88
CA ASN A 759 28.29 -1.92 2.83
C ASN A 759 28.09 -1.33 4.24
N MET A 760 27.17 -0.37 4.33
CA MET A 760 26.80 0.43 5.49
C MET A 760 25.49 -0.07 6.11
N GLN A 761 25.27 0.23 7.39
CA GLN A 761 24.05 -0.16 8.11
C GLN A 761 23.29 1.09 8.58
N ALA A 762 22.03 1.21 8.16
CA ALA A 762 21.11 2.23 8.64
C ALA A 762 20.29 1.69 9.81
N VAL A 763 20.11 2.52 10.84
CA VAL A 763 19.29 2.21 12.01
C VAL A 763 18.62 3.49 12.49
N GLY A 764 17.31 3.62 12.26
CA GLY A 764 16.58 4.84 12.56
C GLY A 764 17.18 6.06 11.83
N SER A 765 17.57 7.09 12.59
CA SER A 765 18.22 8.30 12.07
C SER A 765 19.73 8.18 11.82
N ASP A 766 20.32 7.03 12.15
CA ASP A 766 21.76 6.86 12.23
C ASP A 766 22.27 5.93 11.12
N LEU A 767 23.40 6.31 10.53
CA LEU A 767 24.03 5.57 9.43
C LEU A 767 25.47 5.23 9.80
N TYR A 768 25.72 3.95 10.01
CA TYR A 768 27.04 3.41 10.33
C TYR A 768 27.75 3.03 9.03
N VAL A 769 28.77 3.80 8.67
CA VAL A 769 29.52 3.68 7.43
C VAL A 769 30.93 3.15 7.71
N PRO A 770 31.42 2.16 6.95
CA PRO A 770 32.82 1.75 7.03
C PRO A 770 33.76 2.94 6.84
N ASP A 771 34.71 3.15 7.74
CA ASP A 771 35.81 4.09 7.49
C ASP A 771 36.69 3.52 6.37
N PRO A 772 36.81 4.21 5.21
CA PRO A 772 37.60 3.71 4.08
C PRO A 772 39.05 3.38 4.46
N GLU A 773 39.61 4.14 5.41
CA GLU A 773 41.04 4.15 5.74
C GLU A 773 41.92 4.20 4.48
N ALA A 774 41.49 4.98 3.49
CA ALA A 774 42.15 5.09 2.21
C ALA A 774 43.45 5.91 2.34
N ARG A 775 44.19 5.99 1.24
CA ARG A 775 45.44 6.75 1.22
C ARG A 775 45.15 8.23 1.48
N LEU A 776 45.77 8.77 2.53
CA LEU A 776 45.65 10.20 2.85
C LEU A 776 46.29 11.09 1.77
N ILE A 777 45.57 12.13 1.36
CA ILE A 777 46.04 13.22 0.52
C ILE A 777 46.03 14.48 1.39
N ASN A 778 47.20 15.08 1.63
CA ASN A 778 47.36 16.22 2.55
C ASN A 778 46.82 15.98 3.96
N GLY A 779 46.88 14.73 4.45
CA GLY A 779 46.39 14.35 5.78
C GLY A 779 44.90 14.09 5.88
N ILE A 780 44.16 14.16 4.76
CA ILE A 780 42.71 13.92 4.68
C ILE A 780 42.48 12.62 3.89
N ASP A 781 41.53 11.80 4.33
CA ASP A 781 41.02 10.68 3.54
C ASP A 781 39.99 11.21 2.54
N PRO A 782 40.32 11.26 1.23
CA PRO A 782 39.42 11.85 0.24
C PRO A 782 38.18 10.97 -0.04
N PHE A 783 38.27 9.65 0.16
CA PHE A 783 37.12 8.75 -0.02
C PHE A 783 36.12 8.93 1.12
N LYS A 784 36.60 9.13 2.35
CA LYS A 784 35.75 9.42 3.51
C LYS A 784 34.95 10.72 3.33
N GLU A 785 35.62 11.78 2.88
CA GLU A 785 34.96 13.07 2.63
C GLU A 785 33.97 13.00 1.46
N ALA A 786 34.31 12.28 0.38
CA ALA A 786 33.42 12.13 -0.76
C ALA A 786 32.19 11.25 -0.43
N ALA A 787 32.36 10.18 0.35
CA ALA A 787 31.25 9.36 0.86
C ALA A 787 30.34 10.19 1.78
N ARG A 788 30.91 10.97 2.70
CA ARG A 788 30.15 11.89 3.56
C ARG A 788 29.33 12.88 2.73
N ALA A 789 29.94 13.49 1.70
CA ALA A 789 29.27 14.44 0.84
C ALA A 789 28.12 13.81 0.03
N ALA A 790 28.30 12.57 -0.45
CA ALA A 790 27.27 11.84 -1.18
C ALA A 790 26.06 11.47 -0.29
N LEU A 791 26.30 11.12 0.97
CA LEU A 791 25.27 10.63 1.89
C LEU A 791 24.58 11.75 2.70
N ALA A 792 25.25 12.89 2.90
CA ALA A 792 24.70 14.02 3.67
C ALA A 792 23.28 14.48 3.24
N PRO A 793 22.92 14.51 1.94
CA PRO A 793 21.58 14.89 1.50
C PRO A 793 20.45 13.97 2.01
N LEU A 794 20.75 12.77 2.51
CA LEU A 794 19.77 11.82 3.01
C LEU A 794 19.30 12.09 4.44
N GLY A 795 19.94 13.04 5.15
CA GLY A 795 19.50 13.49 6.49
C GLY A 795 19.93 12.61 7.66
N TYR A 796 20.78 11.60 7.42
CA TYR A 796 21.30 10.73 8.47
C TYR A 796 22.36 11.40 9.36
N ASN A 797 22.44 10.94 10.61
CA ASN A 797 23.63 11.08 11.44
C ASN A 797 24.69 10.06 10.97
N ILE A 798 25.73 10.53 10.28
CA ILE A 798 26.73 9.65 9.66
C ILE A 798 27.89 9.37 10.60
N HIS A 799 28.02 8.11 11.02
CA HIS A 799 29.07 7.59 11.89
C HIS A 799 30.05 6.73 11.09
N PHE A 800 31.29 7.16 10.95
CA PHE A 800 32.33 6.35 10.32
C PHE A 800 33.04 5.49 11.35
N ALA A 801 33.00 4.17 11.19
CA ALA A 801 33.62 3.22 12.11
C ALA A 801 34.80 2.50 11.46
N PRO A 802 35.95 2.36 12.15
CA PRO A 802 37.08 1.61 11.64
C PRO A 802 36.76 0.11 11.65
N ILE A 803 36.89 -0.53 10.48
CA ILE A 803 36.63 -1.97 10.30
C ILE A 803 37.82 -2.73 9.71
N GLY A 804 38.96 -2.03 9.57
CA GLY A 804 40.10 -2.44 8.76
C GLY A 804 40.73 -3.76 9.15
N GLN A 805 40.77 -4.11 10.45
CA GLN A 805 41.51 -5.30 10.91
C GLN A 805 40.79 -6.63 10.65
N ILE A 806 39.49 -6.74 10.94
CA ILE A 806 38.79 -8.03 10.90
C ILE A 806 37.84 -8.18 9.72
N TYR A 807 37.06 -7.13 9.39
CA TYR A 807 36.04 -7.19 8.35
C TYR A 807 36.64 -6.94 6.96
N PHE A 808 37.57 -5.99 6.85
CA PHE A 808 38.18 -5.66 5.55
C PHE A 808 39.47 -6.47 5.27
N ARG A 809 40.58 -6.23 6.00
CA ARG A 809 41.90 -6.82 5.68
C ARG A 809 42.07 -8.28 6.12
N GLY A 810 41.36 -8.71 7.17
CA GLY A 810 41.52 -10.03 7.78
C GLY A 810 40.82 -11.17 7.04
N ASN A 811 39.69 -10.90 6.38
CA ASN A 811 38.80 -11.96 5.86
C ASN A 811 38.26 -11.73 4.44
N GLY A 812 38.80 -10.76 3.69
CA GLY A 812 38.62 -10.70 2.23
C GLY A 812 37.54 -9.76 1.70
N GLY A 813 37.27 -8.63 2.37
CA GLY A 813 36.60 -7.49 1.72
C GLY A 813 35.19 -7.09 2.20
N GLY A 814 34.72 -7.58 3.35
CA GLY A 814 33.39 -7.24 3.89
C GLY A 814 33.31 -5.85 4.51
N GLY A 815 32.09 -5.42 4.87
CA GLY A 815 31.80 -4.14 5.51
C GLY A 815 31.02 -4.26 6.82
N ILE A 816 30.43 -3.14 7.26
CA ILE A 816 29.61 -3.09 8.48
C ILE A 816 28.35 -3.91 8.28
N HIS A 817 27.68 -3.74 7.13
CA HIS A 817 26.45 -4.47 6.82
C HIS A 817 26.68 -5.99 6.88
N CYS A 818 27.74 -6.54 6.27
CA CYS A 818 28.04 -7.97 6.36
C CYS A 818 28.23 -8.46 7.81
N GLY A 819 28.77 -7.60 8.68
CA GLY A 819 29.06 -7.89 10.09
C GLY A 819 27.86 -7.74 11.03
N THR A 820 26.79 -7.09 10.56
CA THR A 820 25.57 -6.84 11.32
C THR A 820 24.35 -7.53 10.69
N ASN A 821 23.22 -7.61 11.37
CA ASN A 821 21.95 -8.02 10.75
C ASN A 821 20.81 -7.30 11.47
N MET A 822 19.85 -6.77 10.73
CA MET A 822 18.77 -5.95 11.30
C MET A 822 17.47 -6.75 11.32
N GLU A 823 16.95 -6.99 12.52
CA GLU A 823 15.61 -7.49 12.71
C GLU A 823 14.61 -6.34 12.76
N PHE A 824 13.60 -6.40 11.90
CA PHE A 824 12.46 -5.49 11.93
C PHE A 824 11.25 -6.16 12.55
N GLU A 825 10.40 -5.39 13.21
CA GLU A 825 9.08 -5.85 13.59
C GLU A 825 8.32 -6.24 12.32
N GLY A 826 7.89 -7.51 12.22
CA GLY A 826 7.14 -8.02 11.07
C GLY A 826 5.72 -7.45 10.94
N VAL A 827 5.35 -6.45 11.76
CA VAL A 827 3.98 -5.94 11.85
C VAL A 827 3.74 -4.94 10.71
N THR A 828 3.15 -5.44 9.63
CA THR A 828 2.39 -4.59 8.69
C THR A 828 0.91 -4.63 9.09
N ASP A 829 0.24 -3.48 9.03
CA ASP A 829 -1.22 -3.39 9.14
C ASP A 829 -1.94 -3.94 7.89
N ARG A 830 -1.20 -4.11 6.80
CA ARG A 830 -1.69 -4.68 5.55
C ARG A 830 -1.66 -6.21 5.59
N PRO A 831 -2.80 -6.90 5.36
CA PRO A 831 -2.82 -8.34 5.22
C PRO A 831 -2.28 -8.79 3.85
N TRP A 832 -1.58 -9.92 3.79
CA TRP A 832 -0.98 -10.41 2.53
C TRP A 832 -2.01 -10.80 1.46
N TRP A 833 -3.22 -11.19 1.83
CA TRP A 833 -4.22 -11.67 0.87
C TRP A 833 -4.78 -10.58 -0.06
N ILE A 834 -4.47 -9.30 0.19
CA ILE A 834 -4.90 -8.19 -0.67
C ILE A 834 -4.27 -8.21 -2.08
N VAL A 835 -3.23 -9.03 -2.31
CA VAL A 835 -2.53 -9.09 -3.61
C VAL A 835 -2.88 -10.30 -4.47
N GLU A 836 -3.86 -11.10 -4.04
CA GLU A 836 -4.17 -12.41 -4.64
C GLU A 836 -5.33 -12.36 -5.66
N ASP A 837 -5.75 -11.16 -6.10
CA ASP A 837 -6.78 -10.93 -7.12
C ASP A 837 -6.24 -10.38 -8.45
#